data_AF-A0A533YL67-F1
#
_entry.id   AF-A0A533YL67-F1
#
_cell.length_a   1.000
_cell.length_b   1.000
_cell.length_c   1.000
_cell.angle_alpha   90.00
_cell.angle_beta   90.00
_cell.angle_gamma   90.00
#
_symmetry.space_group_name_H-M   'P 1'
#
loop_
_entity.id
_entity.type
_entity.pdbx_description
1 polymer ?
#
loop_
_entity_poly.entity_id
_entity_poly.type
_entity_poly.pdbx_seq_one_letter_code
_entity_poly.pdbx_strand_id
1 'polypeptide(L)'
;MKPKLALLAAVILSVHWAIALVPRVNGQKARLRDRDDRPVEERDKPADSLNKTPERKVDDPAEEESLNRELWEFARRTPYDRILPYVAEEQRKSQATQNAELELPNGWRIAPAGQQIEIGRLPYEAVPFAGKLIVLNTGYYYKEPSLVSVVDTQAGHVEKTLKINSLFPSAAVGLDGDLYISGGFDQKVLRVDRQFKVVREYPVVGFAGGIAPIDSQHLAVGSMAIKNKQGAYINGRLVILNTVSGKVERETDLGYFPYAVRSVAGKLFVTLLGENTLLIYSRQLKLVKRISVGLTPQEMCTDDGRVYVVNTGSDSLSVIDTRTDRLVSTNVTLAGTNAVEVLDRRTGKQLGLIPTGWYPTKVLVDKDQLEVVSAKGIHPRRPNPNGPRGDAASRVPEYVLNLLRGSVSIIPKSDFDQNAKSWTDQVNSGSPIFNTRQGLMVPIKHIFYIVKENRTYDQVLGDLGKGNGDPKLTLFDESVTPVQHQLAREFVTIDNFFANGEISVLGHTFTTSGYASPFVEWLGNESYSDRWKGYPYGTVPATMSPVYIWDILDDKRIDYRIYGENYFLFTRAYRIFVERYGPNSEAARKFYDKTIAAAAAEDRGNEFYELAKAYYGQADTRSAAYQLLGNPGFLKLFARFLTGDERFATAISSDNALRRRFADYLYHYPFNYRSWDLKYSDLDRVHEWKKDFEAQIRLGNVAQLNYIWLPNDHTDGNTSKILNPFQFVA
;
A
#
# COMPACT_ATOMS: atom_id res chain seq x y z
N MET A 1 20.91 34.64 30.91
CA MET A 1 20.69 33.18 30.80
C MET A 1 21.43 32.67 29.57
N LYS A 2 21.95 31.44 29.57
CA LYS A 2 22.49 30.83 28.33
C LYS A 2 21.33 30.37 27.43
N PRO A 3 21.39 30.51 26.10
CA PRO A 3 20.42 29.89 25.21
C PRO A 3 20.54 28.37 25.30
N LYS A 4 19.42 27.66 25.41
CA LYS A 4 19.40 26.20 25.23
C LYS A 4 19.46 25.91 23.73
N LEU A 5 20.32 24.99 23.31
CA LEU A 5 20.31 24.50 21.93
C LEU A 5 18.93 23.88 21.63
N ALA A 6 18.31 24.28 20.53
CA ALA A 6 17.22 23.53 19.94
C ALA A 6 17.83 22.45 19.04
N LEU A 7 17.49 21.18 19.29
CA LEU A 7 17.86 20.09 18.39
C LEU A 7 16.94 20.14 17.16
N LEU A 8 17.52 20.32 15.98
CA LEU A 8 16.82 20.25 14.70
C LEU A 8 16.91 18.82 14.18
N ALA A 9 15.78 18.22 13.79
CA ALA A 9 15.75 16.93 13.12
C ALA A 9 15.19 17.10 11.71
N ALA A 10 16.09 17.08 10.72
CA ALA A 10 15.72 16.83 9.34
C ALA A 10 15.63 15.31 9.14
N VAL A 11 14.48 14.83 8.65
CA VAL A 11 14.30 13.42 8.29
C VAL A 11 13.90 13.38 6.83
N ILE A 12 14.85 12.98 5.98
CA ILE A 12 14.63 12.78 4.55
C ILE A 12 14.32 11.30 4.36
N LEU A 13 13.09 10.98 3.92
CA LEU A 13 12.85 9.67 3.28
C LEU A 13 12.74 9.94 1.78
N SER A 14 13.74 9.46 1.04
CA SER A 14 13.58 9.19 -0.38
C SER A 14 12.67 7.99 -0.59
N VAL A 15 11.84 8.06 -1.63
CA VAL A 15 10.86 7.04 -2.03
C VAL A 15 11.28 6.55 -3.42
N HIS A 16 11.62 5.27 -3.51
CA HIS A 16 12.69 4.81 -4.39
C HIS A 16 12.24 3.88 -5.55
N TRP A 17 11.99 4.37 -6.77
CA TRP A 17 11.65 3.51 -7.94
C TRP A 17 12.55 3.72 -9.15
N ALA A 18 12.46 2.80 -10.12
CA ALA A 18 13.32 2.79 -11.32
C ALA A 18 12.51 2.54 -12.60
N ILE A 19 12.73 3.41 -13.59
CA ILE A 19 12.24 3.38 -14.98
C ILE A 19 13.41 3.88 -15.86
N ALA A 20 13.62 3.32 -17.06
CA ALA A 20 14.80 3.63 -17.89
C ALA A 20 14.55 3.66 -19.41
N LEU A 21 15.07 4.70 -20.08
CA LEU A 21 14.66 5.12 -21.43
C LEU A 21 15.45 4.46 -22.57
N VAL A 22 15.01 4.70 -23.81
CA VAL A 22 15.65 4.17 -25.04
C VAL A 22 16.63 5.22 -25.61
N PRO A 23 17.90 4.86 -25.91
CA PRO A 23 18.89 5.82 -26.38
C PRO A 23 18.87 6.05 -27.90
N ARG A 24 19.26 7.27 -28.31
CA ARG A 24 20.04 7.51 -29.54
C ARG A 24 21.25 8.35 -29.17
N VAL A 25 22.42 7.95 -29.66
CA VAL A 25 23.73 8.46 -29.23
C VAL A 25 24.26 9.53 -30.19
N ASN A 26 24.81 10.61 -29.64
CA ASN A 26 25.97 11.37 -30.12
C ASN A 26 26.25 12.54 -29.14
N GLY A 27 27.43 12.75 -28.55
CA GLY A 27 28.60 11.86 -28.46
C GLY A 27 29.95 12.61 -28.59
N GLN A 28 30.63 12.88 -27.47
CA GLN A 28 32.09 13.12 -27.44
C GLN A 28 32.65 12.91 -26.01
N LYS A 29 33.94 12.60 -25.89
CA LYS A 29 34.64 12.36 -24.61
C LYS A 29 35.73 13.41 -24.37
N ALA A 30 35.86 13.87 -23.13
CA ALA A 30 37.10 14.46 -22.62
C ALA A 30 37.86 13.42 -21.76
N ARG A 31 39.19 13.55 -21.66
CA ARG A 31 40.05 12.69 -20.83
C ARG A 31 40.53 13.46 -19.60
N LEU A 32 40.59 12.79 -18.46
CA LEU A 32 41.43 13.19 -17.32
C LEU A 32 42.68 12.30 -17.22
N ARG A 33 43.62 12.66 -16.35
CA ARG A 33 44.92 11.99 -16.14
C ARG A 33 45.06 11.57 -14.69
N ASP A 34 45.72 10.43 -14.45
CA ASP A 34 46.10 9.95 -13.13
C ASP A 34 47.27 10.75 -12.51
N ARG A 35 47.42 10.71 -11.17
CA ARG A 35 48.63 10.17 -10.49
C ARG A 35 48.63 10.20 -8.95
N ASP A 36 49.00 9.06 -8.39
CA ASP A 36 49.99 8.77 -7.31
C ASP A 36 49.86 9.36 -5.87
N ASP A 37 49.36 8.53 -4.96
CA ASP A 37 49.99 7.99 -3.72
C ASP A 37 50.74 8.86 -2.68
N ARG A 38 50.32 8.72 -1.40
CA ARG A 38 51.10 8.01 -0.33
C ARG A 38 50.31 7.76 1.00
N PRO A 39 50.80 6.90 1.93
CA PRO A 39 49.95 6.18 2.92
C PRO A 39 50.05 6.62 4.41
N VAL A 40 49.54 5.75 5.31
CA VAL A 40 49.15 5.93 6.74
C VAL A 40 50.18 5.36 7.75
N GLU A 41 50.13 5.77 9.02
CA GLU A 41 50.74 5.08 10.19
C GLU A 41 49.72 4.90 11.36
N GLU A 42 49.95 3.89 12.22
CA GLU A 42 49.13 3.51 13.41
C GLU A 42 49.89 3.73 14.75
N ARG A 43 49.22 3.53 15.91
CA ARG A 43 49.82 3.26 17.26
C ARG A 43 48.81 2.82 18.35
N ASP A 44 49.33 2.25 19.44
CA ASP A 44 48.67 1.26 20.34
C ASP A 44 48.04 1.73 21.70
N LYS A 45 47.51 0.74 22.45
CA LYS A 45 46.89 0.72 23.82
C LYS A 45 47.89 0.17 24.89
N PRO A 46 47.56 -0.18 26.19
CA PRO A 46 46.35 -0.13 27.05
C PRO A 46 46.59 0.73 28.35
N ALA A 47 46.20 0.49 29.63
CA ALA A 47 45.50 -0.51 30.50
C ALA A 47 45.22 0.15 31.91
N ASP A 48 44.53 -0.38 32.95
CA ASP A 48 43.43 -1.35 33.16
C ASP A 48 42.98 -1.36 34.67
N SER A 49 41.82 -1.96 35.02
CA SER A 49 41.35 -2.41 36.37
C SER A 49 40.92 -1.35 37.44
N LEU A 50 40.03 -1.56 38.43
CA LEU A 50 39.02 -2.62 38.75
C LEU A 50 38.01 -2.16 39.86
N ASN A 51 36.90 -2.92 40.07
CA ASN A 51 35.99 -2.97 41.27
C ASN A 51 34.96 -1.83 41.53
N LYS A 52 33.71 -2.06 42.04
CA LYS A 52 32.85 -3.28 42.12
C LYS A 52 31.41 -2.97 42.62
N THR A 53 30.37 -3.50 41.95
CA THR A 53 29.16 -4.16 42.54
C THR A 53 28.43 -4.95 41.44
N PRO A 54 27.66 -6.02 41.75
CA PRO A 54 27.19 -6.96 40.72
C PRO A 54 25.77 -6.67 40.20
N GLU A 55 25.61 -6.69 38.88
CA GLU A 55 24.32 -6.87 38.20
C GLU A 55 24.08 -8.34 37.86
N ARG A 56 22.81 -8.76 37.79
CA ARG A 56 22.43 -10.09 37.32
C ARG A 56 22.49 -10.12 35.79
N LYS A 57 23.62 -10.57 35.24
CA LYS A 57 23.78 -10.75 33.80
C LYS A 57 22.91 -11.89 33.27
N VAL A 58 22.30 -11.66 32.11
CA VAL A 58 22.02 -12.68 31.11
C VAL A 58 23.32 -12.84 30.29
N ASP A 59 23.52 -13.99 29.66
CA ASP A 59 24.77 -14.35 28.96
C ASP A 59 25.98 -14.46 29.92
N ASP A 60 25.96 -15.46 30.81
CA ASP A 60 27.18 -15.95 31.46
C ASP A 60 27.85 -17.02 30.57
N PRO A 61 28.99 -16.73 29.93
CA PRO A 61 29.66 -17.71 29.09
C PRO A 61 30.17 -18.95 29.86
N ALA A 62 30.17 -18.95 31.20
CA ALA A 62 30.45 -20.15 31.99
C ALA A 62 29.30 -21.17 31.98
N GLU A 63 28.03 -20.73 31.88
CA GLU A 63 26.89 -21.65 31.67
C GLU A 63 26.88 -22.20 30.25
N GLU A 64 27.22 -21.36 29.26
CA GLU A 64 27.40 -21.77 27.86
C GLU A 64 28.61 -22.72 27.69
N GLU A 65 29.73 -22.46 28.38
CA GLU A 65 30.87 -23.36 28.44
C GLU A 65 30.50 -24.68 29.13
N SER A 66 29.65 -24.68 30.16
CA SER A 66 29.16 -25.91 30.80
C SER A 66 28.36 -26.78 29.82
N LEU A 67 27.41 -26.18 29.08
CA LEU A 67 26.60 -26.91 28.11
C LEU A 67 27.45 -27.45 26.95
N ASN A 68 28.37 -26.61 26.43
CA ASN A 68 29.33 -27.03 25.42
C ASN A 68 30.30 -28.10 25.94
N ARG A 69 30.68 -28.09 27.22
CA ARG A 69 31.55 -29.09 27.84
C ARG A 69 30.85 -30.44 28.02
N GLU A 70 29.55 -30.48 28.32
CA GLU A 70 28.78 -31.74 28.30
C GLU A 70 28.68 -32.31 26.88
N LEU A 71 28.33 -31.47 25.89
CA LEU A 71 28.32 -31.85 24.47
C LEU A 71 29.70 -32.35 24.01
N TRP A 72 30.79 -31.72 24.45
CA TRP A 72 32.16 -32.09 24.10
C TRP A 72 32.64 -33.37 24.80
N GLU A 73 32.26 -33.62 26.05
CA GLU A 73 32.54 -34.90 26.72
C GLU A 73 31.73 -36.05 26.12
N PHE A 74 30.47 -35.82 25.73
CA PHE A 74 29.68 -36.78 24.96
C PHE A 74 30.32 -37.08 23.60
N ALA A 75 30.77 -36.03 22.90
CA ALA A 75 31.45 -36.16 21.62
C ALA A 75 32.79 -36.90 21.72
N ARG A 76 33.64 -36.56 22.69
CA ARG A 76 34.96 -37.18 22.92
C ARG A 76 34.88 -38.67 23.23
N ARG A 77 33.78 -39.13 23.83
CA ARG A 77 33.56 -40.54 24.21
C ARG A 77 32.88 -41.36 23.10
N THR A 78 32.42 -40.70 22.04
CA THR A 78 31.84 -41.34 20.86
C THR A 78 32.90 -41.50 19.77
N PRO A 79 33.11 -42.69 19.18
CA PRO A 79 34.02 -42.86 18.05
C PRO A 79 33.66 -41.93 16.89
N TYR A 80 34.66 -41.31 16.26
CA TYR A 80 34.48 -40.27 15.24
C TYR A 80 33.65 -40.76 14.03
N ASP A 81 33.85 -42.02 13.64
CA ASP A 81 33.07 -42.76 12.65
C ASP A 81 31.59 -42.94 13.00
N ARG A 82 31.23 -42.90 14.30
CA ARG A 82 29.85 -42.95 14.79
C ARG A 82 29.24 -41.58 15.05
N ILE A 83 30.04 -40.56 15.37
CA ILE A 83 29.52 -39.22 15.60
C ILE A 83 29.19 -38.50 14.30
N LEU A 84 29.91 -38.76 13.20
CA LEU A 84 29.64 -38.14 11.91
C LEU A 84 28.22 -38.45 11.37
N PRO A 85 27.71 -39.71 11.39
CA PRO A 85 26.32 -39.99 11.05
C PRO A 85 25.31 -39.32 11.98
N TYR A 86 25.58 -39.23 13.28
CA TYR A 86 24.69 -38.58 14.24
C TYR A 86 24.64 -37.06 14.03
N VAL A 87 25.79 -36.39 13.89
CA VAL A 87 25.86 -34.95 13.62
C VAL A 87 25.27 -34.62 12.26
N ALA A 88 25.54 -35.43 11.22
CA ALA A 88 24.89 -35.27 9.93
C ALA A 88 23.36 -35.47 10.02
N GLU A 89 22.88 -36.43 10.82
CA GLU A 89 21.45 -36.68 11.00
C GLU A 89 20.75 -35.57 11.80
N GLU A 90 21.34 -35.08 12.90
CA GLU A 90 20.78 -33.95 13.66
C GLU A 90 20.92 -32.62 12.90
N GLN A 91 21.96 -32.42 12.10
CA GLN A 91 22.04 -31.29 11.15
C GLN A 91 20.97 -31.42 10.06
N ARG A 92 20.74 -32.61 9.51
CA ARG A 92 19.71 -32.88 8.49
C ARG A 92 18.29 -32.74 9.04
N LYS A 93 18.06 -33.15 10.30
CA LYS A 93 16.82 -32.87 11.03
C LYS A 93 16.65 -31.38 11.30
N SER A 94 17.68 -30.71 11.81
CA SER A 94 17.68 -29.26 12.07
C SER A 94 17.38 -28.46 10.79
N GLN A 95 18.00 -28.82 9.67
CA GLN A 95 17.72 -28.24 8.34
C GLN A 95 16.34 -28.60 7.78
N ALA A 96 15.73 -29.71 8.22
CA ALA A 96 14.37 -30.11 7.84
C ALA A 96 13.28 -29.54 8.76
N THR A 97 13.61 -29.15 10.00
CA THR A 97 12.71 -28.45 10.94
C THR A 97 12.87 -26.93 10.87
N GLN A 98 14.01 -26.43 10.39
CA GLN A 98 14.15 -25.07 9.89
C GLN A 98 13.40 -24.93 8.56
N ASN A 99 12.10 -24.61 8.65
CA ASN A 99 11.53 -23.68 7.69
C ASN A 99 12.42 -22.44 7.70
N ALA A 100 13.26 -22.27 6.67
CA ALA A 100 14.33 -21.29 6.69
C ALA A 100 13.77 -19.88 6.93
N GLU A 101 14.06 -19.32 8.10
CA GLU A 101 13.51 -18.03 8.51
C GLU A 101 14.09 -16.93 7.62
N LEU A 102 13.21 -16.35 6.80
CA LEU A 102 13.57 -15.42 5.74
C LEU A 102 13.31 -13.99 6.18
N GLU A 103 14.36 -13.17 6.21
CA GLU A 103 14.24 -11.73 6.34
C GLU A 103 13.76 -11.09 5.01
N LEU A 104 12.64 -10.39 5.11
CA LEU A 104 12.01 -9.64 4.04
C LEU A 104 12.65 -8.24 3.88
N PRO A 105 12.48 -7.57 2.72
CA PRO A 105 12.95 -6.19 2.48
C PRO A 105 12.23 -5.10 3.29
N ASN A 106 11.66 -5.45 4.44
CA ASN A 106 11.02 -4.56 5.42
C ASN A 106 11.39 -4.90 6.88
N GLY A 107 12.42 -5.73 7.10
CA GLY A 107 12.89 -6.15 8.43
C GLY A 107 11.96 -7.12 9.15
N TRP A 108 10.86 -7.56 8.52
CA TRP A 108 10.08 -8.70 9.00
C TRP A 108 10.75 -10.01 8.62
N ARG A 109 10.61 -11.01 9.48
CA ARG A 109 11.01 -12.39 9.19
C ARG A 109 9.78 -13.28 9.01
N ILE A 110 9.83 -14.18 8.02
CA ILE A 110 8.77 -15.17 7.75
C ILE A 110 9.37 -16.57 7.63
N ALA A 111 8.64 -17.57 8.12
CA ALA A 111 8.89 -18.98 7.84
C ALA A 111 7.52 -19.66 7.64
N PRO A 112 6.96 -19.62 6.42
CA PRO A 112 5.59 -20.04 6.13
C PRO A 112 5.31 -21.48 6.55
N ALA A 113 4.13 -21.75 7.11
CA ALA A 113 3.70 -23.11 7.44
C ALA A 113 3.32 -23.91 6.18
N GLY A 114 3.56 -25.22 6.21
CA GLY A 114 3.15 -26.16 5.16
C GLY A 114 3.96 -26.11 3.86
N GLN A 115 3.55 -26.91 2.87
CA GLN A 115 4.22 -26.95 1.56
C GLN A 115 3.92 -25.67 0.77
N GLN A 116 4.96 -25.04 0.20
CA GLN A 116 4.80 -23.83 -0.61
C GLN A 116 4.85 -24.13 -2.11
N ILE A 117 3.98 -23.49 -2.88
CA ILE A 117 3.97 -23.48 -4.35
C ILE A 117 4.10 -22.04 -4.84
N GLU A 118 5.13 -21.71 -5.63
CA GLU A 118 5.21 -20.41 -6.32
C GLU A 118 4.16 -20.30 -7.45
N ILE A 119 3.55 -19.12 -7.57
CA ILE A 119 2.56 -18.80 -8.60
C ILE A 119 2.87 -17.45 -9.28
N GLY A 120 1.90 -16.86 -9.99
CA GLY A 120 2.08 -15.59 -10.70
C GLY A 120 2.12 -14.38 -9.78
N ARG A 121 1.98 -13.19 -10.36
CA ARG A 121 2.17 -11.91 -9.64
C ARG A 121 0.91 -11.46 -8.92
N LEU A 122 1.07 -11.02 -7.66
CA LEU A 122 0.07 -10.44 -6.78
C LEU A 122 -1.33 -11.13 -6.83
N PRO A 123 -1.41 -12.44 -6.52
CA PRO A 123 -2.68 -13.18 -6.49
C PRO A 123 -3.59 -12.74 -5.33
N TYR A 124 -4.84 -12.38 -5.64
CA TYR A 124 -5.84 -11.91 -4.66
C TYR A 124 -7.09 -12.82 -4.55
N GLU A 125 -7.36 -13.67 -5.54
CA GLU A 125 -8.52 -14.56 -5.53
C GLU A 125 -8.11 -15.98 -5.97
N ALA A 126 -8.68 -16.97 -5.30
CA ALA A 126 -8.50 -18.39 -5.62
C ALA A 126 -9.79 -19.17 -5.36
N VAL A 127 -10.12 -20.09 -6.27
CA VAL A 127 -11.39 -20.85 -6.29
C VAL A 127 -11.12 -22.33 -6.63
N PRO A 128 -11.66 -23.30 -5.86
CA PRO A 128 -11.57 -24.71 -6.20
C PRO A 128 -12.47 -25.03 -7.40
N PHE A 129 -11.91 -25.64 -8.45
CA PHE A 129 -12.64 -26.00 -9.66
C PHE A 129 -12.01 -27.20 -10.37
N ALA A 130 -12.85 -28.12 -10.85
CA ALA A 130 -12.45 -29.34 -11.56
C ALA A 130 -11.35 -30.20 -10.85
N GLY A 131 -11.28 -30.15 -9.51
CA GLY A 131 -10.30 -30.88 -8.72
C GLY A 131 -8.92 -30.20 -8.59
N LYS A 132 -8.83 -28.90 -8.91
CA LYS A 132 -7.63 -28.06 -8.81
C LYS A 132 -7.97 -26.74 -8.13
N LEU A 133 -6.97 -26.05 -7.59
CA LEU A 133 -7.12 -24.67 -7.10
C LEU A 133 -6.80 -23.70 -8.25
N ILE A 134 -7.75 -22.82 -8.58
CA ILE A 134 -7.60 -21.85 -9.66
C ILE A 134 -7.30 -20.48 -9.07
N VAL A 135 -6.08 -19.98 -9.25
CA VAL A 135 -5.59 -18.73 -8.65
C VAL A 135 -5.47 -17.63 -9.70
N LEU A 136 -6.12 -16.50 -9.45
CA LEU A 136 -6.12 -15.31 -10.31
C LEU A 136 -4.92 -14.41 -9.92
N ASN A 137 -3.93 -14.31 -10.80
CA ASN A 137 -2.74 -13.49 -10.56
C ASN A 137 -2.99 -12.07 -11.08
N THR A 138 -3.32 -11.17 -10.16
CA THR A 138 -3.86 -9.82 -10.42
C THR A 138 -2.82 -8.70 -10.25
N GLY A 139 -1.53 -9.02 -10.40
CA GLY A 139 -0.42 -8.07 -10.30
C GLY A 139 -0.03 -7.40 -11.61
N TYR A 140 1.15 -6.78 -11.59
CA TYR A 140 1.70 -6.07 -12.75
C TYR A 140 1.97 -7.00 -13.94
N TYR A 141 1.37 -6.67 -15.08
CA TYR A 141 1.48 -7.40 -16.35
C TYR A 141 1.47 -6.39 -17.52
N TYR A 142 2.55 -5.61 -17.65
CA TYR A 142 2.64 -4.51 -18.61
C TYR A 142 2.60 -4.99 -20.07
N LYS A 143 1.50 -4.70 -20.76
CA LYS A 143 1.26 -5.07 -22.18
C LYS A 143 1.41 -6.57 -22.48
N GLU A 144 1.24 -7.39 -21.45
CA GLU A 144 1.14 -8.84 -21.51
C GLU A 144 -0.18 -9.29 -20.86
N PRO A 145 -0.71 -10.48 -21.17
CA PRO A 145 -1.90 -11.00 -20.49
C PRO A 145 -1.60 -11.28 -19.01
N SER A 146 -2.55 -10.96 -18.13
CA SER A 146 -2.53 -11.45 -16.75
C SER A 146 -2.71 -12.98 -16.73
N LEU A 147 -2.22 -13.63 -15.68
CA LEU A 147 -2.12 -15.09 -15.61
C LEU A 147 -3.15 -15.70 -14.65
N VAL A 148 -3.67 -16.87 -14.99
CA VAL A 148 -4.45 -17.71 -14.06
C VAL A 148 -3.72 -19.03 -13.88
N SER A 149 -3.33 -19.35 -12.65
CA SER A 149 -2.63 -20.58 -12.30
C SER A 149 -3.63 -21.68 -11.97
N VAL A 150 -3.49 -22.84 -12.61
CA VAL A 150 -4.17 -24.09 -12.24
C VAL A 150 -3.19 -24.88 -11.37
N VAL A 151 -3.47 -24.95 -10.09
CA VAL A 151 -2.59 -25.54 -9.08
C VAL A 151 -3.15 -26.91 -8.68
N ASP A 152 -2.30 -27.94 -8.77
CA ASP A 152 -2.56 -29.22 -8.15
C ASP A 152 -2.00 -29.19 -6.72
N THR A 153 -2.89 -29.07 -5.73
CA THR A 153 -2.52 -29.01 -4.31
C THR A 153 -2.31 -30.39 -3.68
N GLN A 154 -2.55 -31.49 -4.41
CA GLN A 154 -2.15 -32.85 -4.01
C GLN A 154 -0.76 -33.19 -4.57
N ALA A 155 -0.47 -32.77 -5.80
CA ALA A 155 0.82 -32.99 -6.47
C ALA A 155 1.82 -31.82 -6.30
N GLY A 156 1.48 -30.81 -5.50
CA GLY A 156 2.43 -29.78 -5.05
C GLY A 156 2.96 -28.82 -6.13
N HIS A 157 2.24 -28.60 -7.25
CA HIS A 157 2.76 -27.79 -8.36
C HIS A 157 1.67 -27.09 -9.20
N VAL A 158 2.10 -26.16 -10.07
CA VAL A 158 1.23 -25.54 -11.09
C VAL A 158 1.18 -26.42 -12.33
N GLU A 159 0.05 -27.08 -12.57
CA GLU A 159 -0.18 -27.99 -13.71
C GLU A 159 -0.31 -27.21 -15.03
N LYS A 160 -0.97 -26.05 -15.00
CA LYS A 160 -1.29 -25.26 -16.19
C LYS A 160 -1.39 -23.78 -15.87
N THR A 161 -1.06 -22.92 -16.83
CA THR A 161 -1.27 -21.46 -16.73
C THR A 161 -2.10 -20.97 -17.90
N LEU A 162 -3.19 -20.25 -17.62
CA LEU A 162 -4.01 -19.58 -18.62
C LEU A 162 -3.55 -18.12 -18.77
N LYS A 163 -3.79 -17.53 -19.95
CA LYS A 163 -3.50 -16.13 -20.26
C LYS A 163 -4.81 -15.41 -20.55
N ILE A 164 -5.11 -14.35 -19.80
CA ILE A 164 -6.36 -13.56 -19.90
C ILE A 164 -5.99 -12.07 -19.95
N ASN A 165 -6.71 -11.25 -20.73
CA ASN A 165 -6.26 -9.89 -21.04
C ASN A 165 -6.12 -8.97 -19.81
N SER A 166 -7.11 -8.96 -18.92
CA SER A 166 -7.09 -8.33 -17.58
C SER A 166 -7.92 -9.20 -16.63
N LEU A 167 -7.69 -9.05 -15.32
CA LEU A 167 -8.38 -9.79 -14.27
C LEU A 167 -8.82 -8.82 -13.18
N PHE A 168 -10.07 -8.96 -12.73
CA PHE A 168 -10.47 -8.51 -11.40
C PHE A 168 -10.40 -9.72 -10.45
N PRO A 169 -10.06 -9.56 -9.16
CA PRO A 169 -10.07 -10.65 -8.18
C PRO A 169 -11.52 -11.10 -7.83
N SER A 170 -12.19 -11.73 -8.80
CA SER A 170 -13.44 -12.45 -8.57
C SER A 170 -13.61 -13.55 -9.62
N ALA A 171 -13.81 -14.77 -9.14
CA ALA A 171 -14.19 -15.92 -9.94
C ALA A 171 -15.27 -16.72 -9.19
N ALA A 172 -16.09 -17.48 -9.91
CA ALA A 172 -17.12 -18.32 -9.31
C ALA A 172 -17.46 -19.50 -10.22
N VAL A 173 -17.65 -20.69 -9.64
CA VAL A 173 -18.19 -21.85 -10.38
C VAL A 173 -19.70 -21.66 -10.53
N GLY A 174 -20.20 -21.75 -11.77
CA GLY A 174 -21.62 -21.67 -12.07
C GLY A 174 -22.38 -22.93 -11.69
N LEU A 175 -23.71 -22.83 -11.56
CA LEU A 175 -24.55 -24.01 -11.28
C LEU A 175 -24.75 -24.92 -12.51
N ASP A 176 -24.20 -24.53 -13.66
CA ASP A 176 -23.98 -25.39 -14.84
C ASP A 176 -22.63 -26.15 -14.79
N GLY A 177 -21.79 -25.89 -13.79
CA GLY A 177 -20.59 -26.69 -13.49
C GLY A 177 -19.30 -26.26 -14.20
N ASP A 178 -19.32 -25.12 -14.90
CA ASP A 178 -18.15 -24.42 -15.47
C ASP A 178 -17.69 -23.26 -14.57
N LEU A 179 -16.46 -22.79 -14.76
CA LEU A 179 -15.90 -21.65 -14.03
C LEU A 179 -16.16 -20.35 -14.78
N TYR A 180 -16.52 -19.29 -14.05
CA TYR A 180 -16.58 -17.93 -14.56
C TYR A 180 -15.52 -17.06 -13.90
N ILE A 181 -14.88 -16.19 -14.68
CA ILE A 181 -13.76 -15.32 -14.26
C ILE A 181 -14.10 -13.88 -14.66
N SER A 182 -13.89 -12.93 -13.75
CA SER A 182 -14.12 -11.51 -14.02
C SER A 182 -12.92 -10.87 -14.74
N GLY A 183 -13.17 -10.31 -15.93
CA GLY A 183 -12.13 -9.74 -16.82
C GLY A 183 -11.71 -8.30 -16.48
N GLY A 184 -12.19 -7.73 -15.38
CA GLY A 184 -11.76 -6.41 -14.90
C GLY A 184 -11.87 -5.31 -15.95
N PHE A 185 -10.72 -4.72 -16.30
CA PHE A 185 -10.63 -3.59 -17.23
C PHE A 185 -10.96 -3.96 -18.68
N ASP A 186 -11.02 -5.25 -19.02
CA ASP A 186 -11.46 -5.76 -20.33
C ASP A 186 -12.99 -5.65 -20.54
N GLN A 187 -13.75 -5.35 -19.47
CA GLN A 187 -15.22 -5.18 -19.47
C GLN A 187 -15.98 -6.45 -19.91
N LYS A 188 -15.51 -7.62 -19.46
CA LYS A 188 -16.10 -8.92 -19.77
C LYS A 188 -16.14 -9.85 -18.57
N VAL A 189 -16.98 -10.88 -18.65
CA VAL A 189 -16.84 -12.13 -17.89
C VAL A 189 -16.41 -13.24 -18.86
N LEU A 190 -15.46 -14.09 -18.47
CA LEU A 190 -15.00 -15.23 -19.24
C LEU A 190 -15.56 -16.53 -18.64
N ARG A 191 -16.00 -17.47 -19.48
CA ARG A 191 -16.39 -18.84 -19.09
C ARG A 191 -15.30 -19.81 -19.47
N VAL A 192 -14.93 -20.65 -18.51
CA VAL A 192 -13.84 -21.62 -18.60
C VAL A 192 -14.38 -23.03 -18.34
N ASP A 193 -14.13 -23.94 -19.28
CA ASP A 193 -14.57 -25.34 -19.17
C ASP A 193 -13.73 -26.13 -18.15
N ARG A 194 -14.19 -27.35 -17.83
CA ARG A 194 -13.49 -28.31 -16.97
C ARG A 194 -12.16 -28.85 -17.55
N GLN A 195 -11.77 -28.43 -18.75
CA GLN A 195 -10.45 -28.69 -19.36
C GLN A 195 -9.57 -27.42 -19.34
N PHE A 196 -10.02 -26.40 -18.60
CA PHE A 196 -9.41 -25.10 -18.42
C PHE A 196 -9.17 -24.36 -19.76
N LYS A 197 -10.16 -24.36 -20.64
CA LYS A 197 -10.20 -23.54 -21.87
C LYS A 197 -11.24 -22.44 -21.72
N VAL A 198 -10.92 -21.22 -22.16
CA VAL A 198 -11.95 -20.17 -22.33
C VAL A 198 -12.86 -20.60 -23.48
N VAL A 199 -14.11 -20.91 -23.19
CA VAL A 199 -15.12 -21.35 -24.17
C VAL A 199 -16.07 -20.24 -24.60
N ARG A 200 -16.18 -19.17 -23.80
CA ARG A 200 -16.98 -17.98 -24.15
C ARG A 200 -16.53 -16.74 -23.39
N GLU A 201 -16.66 -15.58 -24.03
CA GLU A 201 -16.58 -14.28 -23.39
C GLU A 201 -17.97 -13.59 -23.43
N TYR A 202 -18.29 -12.83 -22.40
CA TYR A 202 -19.53 -12.07 -22.27
C TYR A 202 -19.22 -10.60 -22.00
N PRO A 203 -19.44 -9.69 -22.95
CA PRO A 203 -19.34 -8.25 -22.71
C PRO A 203 -20.32 -7.79 -21.62
N VAL A 204 -19.84 -6.96 -20.71
CA VAL A 204 -20.65 -6.28 -19.68
C VAL A 204 -20.40 -4.78 -19.72
N VAL A 205 -21.27 -4.00 -19.08
CA VAL A 205 -21.16 -2.54 -19.04
C VAL A 205 -20.19 -2.10 -17.95
N GLY A 206 -19.09 -1.42 -18.33
CA GLY A 206 -18.06 -0.99 -17.38
C GLY A 206 -17.19 -2.14 -16.87
N PHE A 207 -16.30 -1.83 -15.93
CA PHE A 207 -15.29 -2.78 -15.47
C PHE A 207 -15.91 -3.89 -14.63
N ALA A 208 -15.80 -5.13 -15.09
CA ALA A 208 -16.35 -6.28 -14.39
C ALA A 208 -15.66 -6.44 -13.03
N GLY A 209 -16.43 -6.33 -11.95
CA GLY A 209 -15.99 -6.55 -10.57
C GLY A 209 -16.44 -7.92 -10.07
N GLY A 210 -17.04 -7.96 -8.89
CA GLY A 210 -17.57 -9.18 -8.28
C GLY A 210 -18.64 -9.89 -9.10
N ILE A 211 -18.55 -11.22 -9.16
CA ILE A 211 -19.54 -12.08 -9.83
C ILE A 211 -20.16 -13.10 -8.85
N ALA A 212 -21.42 -13.47 -9.08
CA ALA A 212 -22.08 -14.54 -8.33
C ALA A 212 -23.10 -15.32 -9.18
N PRO A 213 -23.15 -16.66 -9.09
CA PRO A 213 -24.18 -17.46 -9.76
C PRO A 213 -25.54 -17.32 -9.06
N ILE A 214 -26.60 -17.30 -9.87
CA ILE A 214 -28.00 -17.17 -9.40
C ILE A 214 -28.73 -18.49 -9.60
N ASP A 215 -28.60 -19.05 -10.80
CA ASP A 215 -29.14 -20.34 -11.22
C ASP A 215 -28.20 -20.93 -12.29
N SER A 216 -28.62 -21.97 -13.00
CA SER A 216 -27.80 -22.62 -14.04
C SER A 216 -27.68 -21.83 -15.34
N GLN A 217 -28.37 -20.69 -15.48
CA GLN A 217 -28.35 -19.85 -16.69
C GLN A 217 -28.04 -18.37 -16.41
N HIS A 218 -27.92 -17.94 -15.15
CA HIS A 218 -27.73 -16.52 -14.82
C HIS A 218 -26.62 -16.25 -13.80
N LEU A 219 -25.84 -15.20 -14.08
CA LEU A 219 -24.91 -14.57 -13.14
C LEU A 219 -25.39 -13.17 -12.76
N ALA A 220 -25.17 -12.79 -11.51
CA ALA A 220 -25.04 -11.38 -11.13
C ALA A 220 -23.59 -10.94 -11.41
N VAL A 221 -23.44 -9.78 -12.05
CA VAL A 221 -22.14 -9.13 -12.26
C VAL A 221 -22.23 -7.70 -11.76
N GLY A 222 -21.42 -7.35 -10.76
CA GLY A 222 -21.28 -5.98 -10.26
C GLY A 222 -20.08 -5.31 -10.92
N SER A 223 -20.32 -4.33 -11.78
CA SER A 223 -19.25 -3.53 -12.39
C SER A 223 -18.79 -2.42 -11.46
N MET A 224 -17.47 -2.23 -11.29
CA MET A 224 -16.88 -1.24 -10.37
C MET A 224 -17.25 0.22 -10.73
N ALA A 225 -17.25 0.51 -12.02
CA ALA A 225 -17.49 1.84 -12.58
C ALA A 225 -17.89 1.71 -14.06
N ILE A 226 -18.79 2.57 -14.52
CA ILE A 226 -19.18 2.67 -15.94
C ILE A 226 -18.73 4.03 -16.51
N LYS A 227 -18.54 4.14 -17.83
CA LYS A 227 -18.35 5.44 -18.49
C LYS A 227 -19.68 6.15 -18.69
N ASN A 228 -19.73 7.44 -18.37
CA ASN A 228 -20.81 8.33 -18.80
C ASN A 228 -20.64 8.75 -20.28
N LYS A 229 -21.58 9.54 -20.82
CA LYS A 229 -21.57 9.99 -22.22
C LYS A 229 -20.36 10.88 -22.57
N GLN A 230 -19.75 11.50 -21.56
CA GLN A 230 -18.56 12.35 -21.65
C GLN A 230 -17.25 11.54 -21.53
N GLY A 231 -17.34 10.21 -21.37
CA GLY A 231 -16.20 9.30 -21.26
C GLY A 231 -15.57 9.20 -19.88
N ALA A 232 -16.00 10.05 -18.93
CA ALA A 232 -15.58 9.99 -17.53
C ALA A 232 -16.25 8.81 -16.81
N TYR A 233 -15.53 8.22 -15.86
CA TYR A 233 -16.04 7.10 -15.07
C TYR A 233 -16.90 7.61 -13.92
N ILE A 234 -18.00 6.93 -13.67
CA ILE A 234 -18.98 7.22 -12.62
C ILE A 234 -19.28 5.93 -11.83
N ASN A 235 -20.35 5.94 -11.03
CA ASN A 235 -20.87 4.81 -10.27
C ASN A 235 -20.81 3.45 -11.00
N GLY A 236 -20.72 2.39 -10.20
CA GLY A 236 -20.85 1.03 -10.68
C GLY A 236 -22.29 0.65 -11.02
N ARG A 237 -22.47 -0.59 -11.50
CA ARG A 237 -23.76 -1.09 -11.97
C ARG A 237 -23.88 -2.60 -11.75
N LEU A 238 -25.05 -3.07 -11.32
CA LEU A 238 -25.37 -4.49 -11.15
C LEU A 238 -26.17 -4.97 -12.35
N VAL A 239 -25.71 -6.02 -13.02
CA VAL A 239 -26.41 -6.63 -14.15
C VAL A 239 -26.71 -8.11 -13.90
N ILE A 240 -27.82 -8.59 -14.47
CA ILE A 240 -28.09 -10.03 -14.61
C ILE A 240 -27.74 -10.45 -16.02
N LEU A 241 -26.67 -11.24 -16.14
CA LEU A 241 -26.18 -11.81 -17.39
C LEU A 241 -26.73 -13.23 -17.57
N ASN A 242 -27.45 -13.46 -18.67
CA ASN A 242 -27.88 -14.79 -19.10
C ASN A 242 -26.72 -15.47 -19.85
N THR A 243 -26.20 -16.58 -19.33
CA THR A 243 -25.00 -17.27 -19.84
C THR A 243 -25.27 -18.09 -21.11
N VAL A 244 -26.54 -18.42 -21.40
CA VAL A 244 -26.94 -19.16 -22.60
C VAL A 244 -27.08 -18.19 -23.78
N SER A 245 -27.90 -17.14 -23.65
CA SER A 245 -28.06 -16.13 -24.70
C SER A 245 -26.86 -15.18 -24.81
N GLY A 246 -26.13 -15.00 -23.71
CA GLY A 246 -25.03 -14.04 -23.60
C GLY A 246 -25.47 -12.58 -23.48
N LYS A 247 -26.74 -12.33 -23.14
CA LYS A 247 -27.30 -10.98 -23.00
C LYS A 247 -27.47 -10.59 -21.53
N VAL A 248 -27.32 -9.30 -21.25
CA VAL A 248 -27.85 -8.70 -20.01
C VAL A 248 -29.37 -8.61 -20.13
N GLU A 249 -30.09 -9.16 -19.15
CA GLU A 249 -31.57 -9.13 -19.12
C GLU A 249 -32.13 -8.02 -18.24
N ARG A 250 -31.39 -7.64 -17.19
CA ARG A 250 -31.79 -6.71 -16.14
C ARG A 250 -30.55 -5.95 -15.67
N GLU A 251 -30.69 -4.67 -15.40
CA GLU A 251 -29.64 -3.83 -14.80
C GLU A 251 -30.21 -2.88 -13.75
N THR A 252 -29.39 -2.46 -12.78
CA THR A 252 -29.69 -1.38 -11.85
C THR A 252 -28.39 -0.70 -11.41
N ASP A 253 -28.44 0.60 -11.16
CA ASP A 253 -27.27 1.37 -10.76
C ASP A 253 -26.85 1.04 -9.31
N LEU A 254 -25.55 1.08 -9.07
CA LEU A 254 -24.93 0.91 -7.75
C LEU A 254 -24.31 2.24 -7.29
N GLY A 255 -23.60 2.18 -6.17
CA GLY A 255 -22.78 3.27 -5.67
C GLY A 255 -21.39 3.35 -6.29
N TYR A 256 -20.48 4.06 -5.64
CA TYR A 256 -19.07 4.14 -6.03
C TYR A 256 -18.30 2.86 -5.66
N PHE A 257 -17.56 2.30 -6.62
CA PHE A 257 -16.71 1.11 -6.49
C PHE A 257 -17.37 -0.10 -5.79
N PRO A 258 -18.40 -0.73 -6.40
CA PRO A 258 -18.78 -2.09 -6.05
C PRO A 258 -17.58 -3.05 -6.17
N TYR A 259 -17.38 -3.89 -5.14
CA TYR A 259 -16.25 -4.82 -5.09
C TYR A 259 -16.71 -6.27 -5.26
N ALA A 260 -17.27 -6.90 -4.23
CA ALA A 260 -17.71 -8.29 -4.26
C ALA A 260 -19.23 -8.41 -4.44
N VAL A 261 -19.66 -9.50 -5.07
CA VAL A 261 -21.07 -9.91 -5.19
C VAL A 261 -21.19 -11.35 -4.68
N ARG A 262 -22.22 -11.63 -3.86
CA ARG A 262 -22.55 -12.98 -3.37
C ARG A 262 -24.05 -13.24 -3.46
N SER A 263 -24.42 -14.48 -3.79
CA SER A 263 -25.80 -14.94 -3.95
C SER A 263 -26.16 -15.83 -2.77
N VAL A 264 -27.04 -15.35 -1.89
CA VAL A 264 -27.28 -15.96 -0.56
C VAL A 264 -28.76 -15.94 -0.22
N ALA A 265 -29.35 -17.10 0.08
CA ALA A 265 -30.77 -17.25 0.44
C ALA A 265 -31.76 -16.53 -0.52
N GLY A 266 -31.46 -16.53 -1.82
CA GLY A 266 -32.29 -15.86 -2.85
C GLY A 266 -32.10 -14.35 -2.99
N LYS A 267 -31.21 -13.73 -2.19
CA LYS A 267 -30.81 -12.31 -2.28
C LYS A 267 -29.42 -12.18 -2.92
N LEU A 268 -29.12 -11.00 -3.45
CA LEU A 268 -27.79 -10.59 -3.90
C LEU A 268 -27.20 -9.61 -2.90
N PHE A 269 -26.06 -9.94 -2.33
CA PHE A 269 -25.28 -9.10 -1.42
C PHE A 269 -24.14 -8.46 -2.22
N VAL A 270 -23.94 -7.13 -2.07
CA VAL A 270 -22.96 -6.36 -2.84
C VAL A 270 -22.22 -5.38 -1.91
N THR A 271 -20.90 -5.47 -1.83
CA THR A 271 -20.08 -4.49 -1.12
C THR A 271 -19.82 -3.26 -1.99
N LEU A 272 -20.03 -2.07 -1.43
CA LEU A 272 -19.65 -0.78 -2.00
C LEU A 272 -18.45 -0.23 -1.24
N LEU A 273 -17.26 -0.42 -1.81
CA LEU A 273 -16.00 -0.03 -1.21
C LEU A 273 -15.93 1.49 -1.00
N GLY A 274 -16.36 2.26 -2.01
CA GLY A 274 -16.37 3.72 -1.97
C GLY A 274 -17.42 4.35 -1.03
N GLU A 275 -18.33 3.55 -0.46
CA GLU A 275 -19.42 4.06 0.39
C GLU A 275 -19.52 3.37 1.77
N ASN A 276 -18.55 2.54 2.14
CA ASN A 276 -18.51 1.83 3.43
C ASN A 276 -19.83 1.10 3.75
N THR A 277 -20.39 0.47 2.70
CA THR A 277 -21.79 0.04 2.65
C THR A 277 -21.91 -1.36 2.05
N LEU A 278 -22.80 -2.16 2.62
CA LEU A 278 -23.34 -3.38 2.03
C LEU A 278 -24.76 -3.10 1.49
N LEU A 279 -24.99 -3.41 0.22
CA LEU A 279 -26.33 -3.41 -0.38
C LEU A 279 -26.87 -4.84 -0.49
N ILE A 280 -28.17 -4.98 -0.30
CA ILE A 280 -28.92 -6.24 -0.45
C ILE A 280 -30.01 -6.01 -1.50
N TYR A 281 -30.00 -6.79 -2.58
CA TYR A 281 -31.00 -6.77 -3.66
C TYR A 281 -31.74 -8.10 -3.76
N SER A 282 -32.93 -8.11 -4.37
CA SER A 282 -33.56 -9.34 -4.86
C SER A 282 -32.98 -9.78 -6.21
N ARG A 283 -33.24 -11.01 -6.65
CA ARG A 283 -32.90 -11.50 -8.01
C ARG A 283 -33.53 -10.69 -9.16
N GLN A 284 -34.54 -9.86 -8.86
CA GLN A 284 -35.19 -8.93 -9.78
C GLN A 284 -34.60 -7.51 -9.70
N LEU A 285 -33.41 -7.36 -9.09
CA LEU A 285 -32.68 -6.09 -8.92
C LEU A 285 -33.45 -5.00 -8.16
N LYS A 286 -34.41 -5.37 -7.31
CA LYS A 286 -35.03 -4.45 -6.35
C LYS A 286 -34.16 -4.35 -5.10
N LEU A 287 -33.77 -3.13 -4.72
CA LEU A 287 -33.04 -2.90 -3.47
C LEU A 287 -33.93 -3.27 -2.27
N VAL A 288 -33.45 -4.23 -1.47
CA VAL A 288 -34.11 -4.71 -0.24
C VAL A 288 -33.59 -3.94 0.96
N LYS A 289 -32.27 -3.70 1.04
CA LYS A 289 -31.65 -3.01 2.19
C LYS A 289 -30.34 -2.34 1.83
N ARG A 290 -30.04 -1.25 2.54
CA ARG A 290 -28.71 -0.65 2.67
C ARG A 290 -28.25 -0.78 4.12
N ILE A 291 -27.04 -1.28 4.33
CA ILE A 291 -26.43 -1.50 5.65
C ILE A 291 -25.07 -0.80 5.66
N SER A 292 -24.83 0.11 6.60
CA SER A 292 -23.47 0.63 6.84
C SER A 292 -22.62 -0.46 7.50
N VAL A 293 -21.39 -0.63 7.02
CA VAL A 293 -20.41 -1.58 7.54
C VAL A 293 -19.11 -0.83 7.91
N GLY A 294 -18.00 -1.53 8.13
CA GLY A 294 -16.70 -0.89 8.36
C GLY A 294 -16.13 -0.19 7.12
N LEU A 295 -14.91 0.32 7.23
CA LEU A 295 -14.25 1.09 6.17
C LEU A 295 -13.67 0.18 5.08
N THR A 296 -13.83 0.60 3.82
CA THR A 296 -13.45 -0.12 2.59
C THR A 296 -13.85 -1.61 2.58
N PRO A 297 -15.15 -1.93 2.63
CA PRO A 297 -15.65 -3.29 2.53
C PRO A 297 -15.29 -3.89 1.16
N GLN A 298 -14.61 -5.02 1.18
CA GLN A 298 -14.14 -5.74 -0.01
C GLN A 298 -14.86 -7.08 -0.13
N GLU A 299 -14.26 -8.14 0.42
CA GLU A 299 -14.69 -9.52 0.19
C GLU A 299 -15.75 -10.02 1.18
N MET A 300 -16.42 -11.11 0.79
CA MET A 300 -17.53 -11.70 1.52
C MET A 300 -17.51 -13.23 1.48
N CYS A 301 -17.58 -13.86 2.66
CA CYS A 301 -17.85 -15.29 2.82
C CYS A 301 -19.18 -15.53 3.57
N THR A 302 -19.63 -16.79 3.60
CA THR A 302 -20.94 -17.18 4.13
C THR A 302 -20.88 -18.49 4.90
N ASP A 303 -21.57 -18.54 6.03
CA ASP A 303 -21.70 -19.72 6.92
C ASP A 303 -23.09 -19.66 7.60
N ASP A 304 -23.79 -20.79 7.67
CA ASP A 304 -25.09 -21.01 8.36
C ASP A 304 -25.99 -19.78 8.57
N GLY A 305 -26.50 -19.21 7.47
CA GLY A 305 -27.44 -18.07 7.53
C GLY A 305 -26.80 -16.73 7.87
N ARG A 306 -25.49 -16.57 7.64
CA ARG A 306 -24.73 -15.33 7.82
C ARG A 306 -23.89 -14.97 6.60
N VAL A 307 -23.67 -13.67 6.41
CA VAL A 307 -22.66 -13.10 5.52
C VAL A 307 -21.63 -12.38 6.38
N TYR A 308 -20.35 -12.62 6.13
CA TYR A 308 -19.24 -11.97 6.82
C TYR A 308 -18.52 -11.07 5.80
N VAL A 309 -18.45 -9.77 6.08
CA VAL A 309 -17.89 -8.74 5.19
C VAL A 309 -16.55 -8.26 5.74
N VAL A 310 -15.47 -8.40 4.96
CA VAL A 310 -14.14 -7.90 5.32
C VAL A 310 -14.04 -6.40 5.00
N ASN A 311 -13.83 -5.59 6.03
CA ASN A 311 -13.74 -4.13 5.99
C ASN A 311 -12.27 -3.68 6.19
N THR A 312 -11.48 -3.79 5.12
CA THR A 312 -10.02 -3.72 5.16
C THR A 312 -9.46 -2.45 5.80
N GLY A 313 -10.08 -1.29 5.57
CA GLY A 313 -9.61 -0.01 6.10
C GLY A 313 -9.93 0.17 7.59
N SER A 314 -10.96 -0.49 8.11
CA SER A 314 -11.26 -0.45 9.55
C SER A 314 -10.60 -1.59 10.34
N ASP A 315 -9.81 -2.42 9.66
CA ASP A 315 -9.28 -3.69 10.19
C ASP A 315 -10.37 -4.50 10.91
N SER A 316 -11.48 -4.77 10.19
CA SER A 316 -12.69 -5.28 10.83
C SER A 316 -13.57 -6.19 9.97
N LEU A 317 -14.38 -7.06 10.59
CA LEU A 317 -15.22 -8.07 9.94
C LEU A 317 -16.71 -7.90 10.33
N SER A 318 -17.51 -7.25 9.50
CA SER A 318 -18.94 -7.07 9.77
C SER A 318 -19.73 -8.36 9.53
N VAL A 319 -20.40 -8.88 10.56
CA VAL A 319 -21.23 -10.10 10.46
C VAL A 319 -22.72 -9.75 10.31
N ILE A 320 -23.38 -10.22 9.25
CA ILE A 320 -24.81 -9.96 8.96
C ILE A 320 -25.60 -11.27 9.00
N ASP A 321 -26.64 -11.33 9.84
CA ASP A 321 -27.65 -12.41 9.84
C ASP A 321 -28.57 -12.27 8.61
N THR A 322 -28.68 -13.30 7.76
CA THR A 322 -29.44 -13.22 6.48
C THR A 322 -30.96 -13.36 6.63
N ARG A 323 -31.43 -13.70 7.83
CA ARG A 323 -32.86 -13.91 8.13
C ARG A 323 -33.53 -12.63 8.62
N THR A 324 -32.76 -11.74 9.25
CA THR A 324 -33.17 -10.44 9.80
C THR A 324 -32.50 -9.25 9.09
N ASP A 325 -31.45 -9.53 8.29
CA ASP A 325 -30.59 -8.56 7.62
C ASP A 325 -29.97 -7.54 8.59
N ARG A 326 -29.51 -7.98 9.78
CA ARG A 326 -28.92 -7.13 10.82
C ARG A 326 -27.45 -7.44 11.05
N LEU A 327 -26.67 -6.41 11.35
CA LEU A 327 -25.28 -6.51 11.84
C LEU A 327 -25.27 -7.13 13.25
N VAL A 328 -24.30 -8.01 13.52
CA VAL A 328 -24.24 -8.86 14.73
C VAL A 328 -22.93 -8.70 15.52
N SER A 329 -21.76 -8.65 14.85
CA SER A 329 -20.45 -8.53 15.49
C SER A 329 -19.39 -7.95 14.54
N THR A 330 -18.21 -7.65 15.10
CA THR A 330 -17.03 -7.08 14.43
C THR A 330 -15.72 -7.65 15.02
N ASN A 331 -14.89 -8.32 14.21
CA ASN A 331 -13.58 -8.92 14.60
C ASN A 331 -12.43 -8.40 13.70
N VAL A 332 -11.16 -8.55 14.09
CA VAL A 332 -9.94 -7.97 13.44
C VAL A 332 -9.38 -8.86 12.29
N THR A 333 -8.47 -8.34 11.44
CA THR A 333 -7.93 -9.00 10.23
C THR A 333 -6.40 -8.82 10.02
N LEU A 334 -5.60 -9.81 10.46
CA LEU A 334 -4.12 -9.73 10.58
C LEU A 334 -3.29 -9.80 9.27
N ALA A 335 -3.77 -9.29 8.13
CA ALA A 335 -3.04 -9.35 6.85
C ALA A 335 -1.65 -8.66 6.91
N GLY A 336 -1.51 -7.63 7.74
CA GLY A 336 -0.25 -6.90 7.93
C GLY A 336 0.83 -7.64 8.73
N THR A 337 0.50 -8.77 9.39
CA THR A 337 1.46 -9.52 10.24
C THR A 337 1.95 -10.82 9.61
N ASN A 338 1.70 -11.05 8.32
CA ASN A 338 2.08 -12.26 7.59
C ASN A 338 1.60 -13.56 8.28
N ALA A 339 0.35 -13.56 8.76
CA ALA A 339 -0.24 -14.69 9.47
C ALA A 339 -1.75 -14.82 9.23
N VAL A 340 -2.27 -16.02 9.49
CA VAL A 340 -3.71 -16.30 9.63
C VAL A 340 -4.04 -16.51 11.10
N GLU A 341 -5.06 -15.81 11.61
CA GLU A 341 -5.56 -16.00 12.97
C GLU A 341 -6.57 -17.15 13.05
N VAL A 342 -6.44 -18.01 14.07
CA VAL A 342 -7.40 -19.07 14.38
C VAL A 342 -8.19 -18.69 15.63
N LEU A 343 -9.52 -18.60 15.50
CA LEU A 343 -10.44 -18.19 16.57
C LEU A 343 -11.39 -19.34 16.97
N ASP A 344 -11.70 -19.45 18.27
CA ASP A 344 -12.80 -20.27 18.76
C ASP A 344 -14.15 -19.64 18.35
N ARG A 345 -14.93 -20.32 17.50
CA ARG A 345 -16.21 -19.85 16.92
C ARG A 345 -17.27 -19.48 17.98
N ARG A 346 -17.17 -19.98 19.21
CA ARG A 346 -18.18 -19.81 20.28
C ARG A 346 -17.85 -18.64 21.22
N THR A 347 -16.58 -18.35 21.43
CA THR A 347 -16.08 -17.36 22.41
C THR A 347 -15.37 -16.18 21.75
N GLY A 348 -14.97 -16.29 20.48
CA GLY A 348 -14.17 -15.29 19.78
C GLY A 348 -12.71 -15.22 20.25
N LYS A 349 -12.26 -16.13 21.10
CA LYS A 349 -10.89 -16.14 21.63
C LYS A 349 -9.90 -16.67 20.58
N GLN A 350 -8.76 -15.99 20.43
CA GLN A 350 -7.61 -16.52 19.70
C GLN A 350 -7.13 -17.86 20.30
N LEU A 351 -6.97 -18.85 19.42
CA LEU A 351 -6.39 -20.16 19.70
C LEU A 351 -4.92 -20.22 19.29
N GLY A 352 -4.55 -19.49 18.23
CA GLY A 352 -3.17 -19.31 17.78
C GLY A 352 -3.10 -18.58 16.44
N LEU A 353 -1.87 -18.42 15.93
CA LEU A 353 -1.55 -17.86 14.63
C LEU A 353 -0.87 -18.92 13.75
N ILE A 354 -1.05 -18.83 12.43
CA ILE A 354 -0.38 -19.66 11.43
C ILE A 354 0.50 -18.74 10.56
N PRO A 355 1.83 -18.92 10.49
CA PRO A 355 2.71 -18.08 9.67
C PRO A 355 2.49 -18.35 8.17
N THR A 356 2.48 -17.29 7.38
CA THR A 356 2.24 -17.36 5.92
C THR A 356 3.43 -16.81 5.12
N GLY A 357 3.32 -16.87 3.79
CA GLY A 357 4.09 -15.97 2.94
C GLY A 357 3.74 -14.50 3.21
N TRP A 358 4.53 -13.60 2.63
CA TRP A 358 4.32 -12.15 2.72
C TRP A 358 2.94 -11.77 2.15
N TYR A 359 2.17 -11.01 2.94
CA TYR A 359 0.88 -10.43 2.56
C TYR A 359 -0.19 -11.47 2.16
N PRO A 360 -0.73 -12.24 3.12
CA PRO A 360 -1.81 -13.21 2.87
C PRO A 360 -3.10 -12.52 2.40
N THR A 361 -3.72 -13.03 1.34
CA THR A 361 -4.89 -12.44 0.66
C THR A 361 -6.11 -13.36 0.59
N LYS A 362 -5.90 -14.69 0.61
CA LYS A 362 -7.00 -15.67 0.62
C LYS A 362 -6.66 -16.82 1.55
N VAL A 363 -7.66 -17.31 2.27
CA VAL A 363 -7.63 -18.61 2.95
C VAL A 363 -8.79 -19.44 2.41
N LEU A 364 -8.50 -20.68 2.03
CA LEU A 364 -9.47 -21.72 1.76
C LEU A 364 -9.26 -22.86 2.77
N VAL A 365 -10.32 -23.64 3.01
CA VAL A 365 -10.31 -24.76 3.95
C VAL A 365 -11.18 -25.85 3.36
N ASP A 366 -10.65 -27.07 3.24
CA ASP A 366 -11.42 -28.25 2.83
C ASP A 366 -11.78 -29.13 4.05
N LYS A 367 -11.77 -30.46 3.93
CA LYS A 367 -11.94 -31.36 5.08
C LYS A 367 -10.65 -31.59 5.89
N ASP A 368 -9.47 -31.65 5.25
CA ASP A 368 -8.21 -32.09 5.86
C ASP A 368 -7.15 -30.98 5.98
N GLN A 369 -7.17 -29.99 5.08
CA GLN A 369 -6.14 -28.95 4.95
C GLN A 369 -6.72 -27.52 4.90
N LEU A 370 -5.82 -26.55 5.07
CA LEU A 370 -5.99 -25.14 4.71
C LEU A 370 -5.08 -24.83 3.52
N GLU A 371 -5.56 -23.96 2.63
CA GLU A 371 -4.80 -23.44 1.49
C GLU A 371 -4.73 -21.91 1.63
N VAL A 372 -3.52 -21.35 1.82
CA VAL A 372 -3.33 -19.91 2.05
C VAL A 372 -2.60 -19.27 0.88
N VAL A 373 -3.23 -18.29 0.23
CA VAL A 373 -2.62 -17.51 -0.86
C VAL A 373 -1.93 -16.30 -0.26
N SER A 374 -0.64 -16.14 -0.55
CA SER A 374 0.17 -14.98 -0.14
C SER A 374 0.57 -14.17 -1.37
N ALA A 375 0.10 -12.93 -1.47
CA ALA A 375 0.23 -12.14 -2.70
C ALA A 375 1.65 -11.60 -2.92
N LYS A 376 2.43 -11.43 -1.84
CA LYS A 376 3.81 -10.95 -1.90
C LYS A 376 4.86 -12.08 -1.79
N GLY A 377 4.43 -13.31 -1.55
CA GLY A 377 5.20 -14.55 -1.76
C GLY A 377 6.17 -14.94 -0.65
N ILE A 378 7.16 -15.77 -0.98
CA ILE A 378 8.08 -16.42 -0.02
C ILE A 378 9.55 -16.08 -0.25
N HIS A 379 9.84 -15.00 -1.01
CA HIS A 379 11.20 -14.67 -1.45
C HIS A 379 11.60 -13.24 -1.08
N PRO A 380 12.87 -12.99 -0.73
CA PRO A 380 13.38 -11.65 -0.48
C PRO A 380 13.56 -10.93 -1.82
N ARG A 381 13.16 -9.66 -1.91
CA ARG A 381 13.27 -8.89 -3.15
C ARG A 381 14.45 -7.94 -3.09
N ARG A 382 15.32 -8.02 -4.08
CA ARG A 382 16.43 -7.10 -4.30
C ARG A 382 16.30 -6.54 -5.72
N PRO A 383 15.42 -5.54 -5.96
CA PRO A 383 15.18 -5.01 -7.30
C PRO A 383 16.41 -4.27 -7.83
N ASN A 384 16.80 -4.55 -9.08
CA ASN A 384 17.99 -4.02 -9.75
C ASN A 384 19.28 -4.09 -8.88
N PRO A 385 19.71 -5.27 -8.38
CA PRO A 385 20.83 -5.39 -7.45
C PRO A 385 22.19 -5.10 -8.11
N ASN A 386 22.22 -5.02 -9.44
CA ASN A 386 23.38 -4.60 -10.24
C ASN A 386 23.26 -3.14 -10.75
N GLY A 387 22.23 -2.42 -10.30
CA GLY A 387 21.88 -1.07 -10.73
C GLY A 387 21.22 -0.97 -12.10
N PRO A 388 20.37 0.05 -12.34
CA PRO A 388 20.12 0.52 -13.69
C PRO A 388 21.36 1.29 -14.16
N ARG A 389 22.16 0.68 -15.03
CA ARG A 389 23.05 1.47 -15.90
C ARG A 389 22.18 2.41 -16.73
N GLY A 390 22.61 3.66 -16.90
CA GLY A 390 21.81 4.71 -17.55
C GLY A 390 21.47 4.48 -19.04
N ASP A 391 21.94 3.38 -19.62
CA ASP A 391 21.72 2.91 -21.00
C ASP A 391 20.82 1.66 -21.10
N ALA A 392 20.42 1.05 -19.98
CA ALA A 392 19.65 -0.19 -19.94
C ALA A 392 18.13 0.06 -20.04
N ALA A 393 17.39 -0.91 -20.59
CA ALA A 393 15.94 -0.77 -20.81
C ALA A 393 15.11 -0.93 -19.53
N SER A 394 14.10 -0.06 -19.33
CA SER A 394 13.20 0.00 -18.15
C SER A 394 12.61 -1.32 -17.64
N ARG A 395 12.51 -2.35 -18.49
CA ARG A 395 11.68 -3.54 -18.27
C ARG A 395 12.52 -4.81 -18.19
N VAL A 396 13.63 -4.70 -17.47
CA VAL A 396 14.37 -5.86 -16.96
C VAL A 396 13.49 -6.72 -16.03
N PRO A 397 13.79 -8.03 -15.88
CA PRO A 397 13.06 -8.91 -14.95
C PRO A 397 13.04 -8.42 -13.50
N GLU A 398 14.02 -7.59 -13.12
CA GLU A 398 14.30 -7.14 -11.75
C GLU A 398 13.51 -5.87 -11.33
N TYR A 399 12.65 -5.31 -12.20
CA TYR A 399 11.73 -4.24 -11.81
C TYR A 399 10.80 -4.68 -10.68
N VAL A 400 10.60 -3.85 -9.66
CA VAL A 400 9.97 -4.27 -8.39
C VAL A 400 8.62 -4.97 -8.56
N LEU A 401 7.75 -4.49 -9.46
CA LEU A 401 6.43 -5.11 -9.65
C LEU A 401 6.49 -6.47 -10.38
N ASN A 402 7.57 -6.76 -11.12
CA ASN A 402 7.81 -8.07 -11.71
C ASN A 402 8.16 -9.12 -10.64
N LEU A 403 8.72 -8.68 -9.51
CA LEU A 403 9.16 -9.51 -8.37
C LEU A 403 8.04 -9.81 -7.37
N LEU A 404 6.80 -9.33 -7.60
CA LEU A 404 5.64 -9.60 -6.75
C LEU A 404 5.04 -11.00 -6.95
N ARG A 405 5.87 -12.03 -7.10
CA ARG A 405 5.37 -13.42 -7.18
C ARG A 405 4.69 -13.79 -5.87
N GLY A 406 3.51 -14.39 -5.96
CA GLY A 406 2.81 -14.95 -4.82
C GLY A 406 3.13 -16.43 -4.59
N SER A 407 2.56 -16.98 -3.52
CA SER A 407 2.60 -18.41 -3.21
C SER A 407 1.24 -18.95 -2.78
N VAL A 408 1.09 -20.28 -2.84
CA VAL A 408 0.08 -21.04 -2.11
C VAL A 408 0.80 -21.87 -1.03
N SER A 409 0.39 -21.74 0.22
CA SER A 409 0.79 -22.59 1.34
C SER A 409 -0.27 -23.67 1.55
N ILE A 410 0.12 -24.95 1.56
CA ILE A 410 -0.76 -26.11 1.80
C ILE A 410 -0.45 -26.66 3.20
N ILE A 411 -1.42 -26.54 4.11
CA ILE A 411 -1.22 -26.71 5.55
C ILE A 411 -2.22 -27.75 6.08
N PRO A 412 -1.79 -28.96 6.43
CA PRO A 412 -2.66 -29.95 7.08
C PRO A 412 -3.22 -29.40 8.40
N LYS A 413 -4.51 -29.62 8.67
CA LYS A 413 -5.15 -29.12 9.91
C LYS A 413 -4.55 -29.72 11.18
N SER A 414 -4.08 -30.96 11.10
CA SER A 414 -3.34 -31.68 12.14
C SER A 414 -2.13 -30.91 12.65
N ASP A 415 -1.54 -30.06 11.81
CA ASP A 415 -0.28 -29.40 12.11
C ASP A 415 -0.51 -28.17 12.98
N PHE A 416 -1.70 -27.55 12.91
CA PHE A 416 -2.08 -26.49 13.83
C PHE A 416 -2.18 -27.00 15.28
N ASP A 417 -2.86 -28.13 15.51
CA ASP A 417 -3.02 -28.70 16.86
C ASP A 417 -1.66 -29.04 17.52
N GLN A 418 -0.64 -29.31 16.71
CA GLN A 418 0.73 -29.60 17.15
C GLN A 418 1.60 -28.33 17.30
N ASN A 419 1.41 -27.31 16.45
CA ASN A 419 2.33 -26.17 16.33
C ASN A 419 1.74 -24.81 16.74
N ALA A 420 0.46 -24.72 17.12
CA ALA A 420 -0.22 -23.43 17.39
C ALA A 420 0.57 -22.48 18.32
N LYS A 421 1.26 -23.02 19.34
CA LYS A 421 2.11 -22.21 20.23
C LYS A 421 3.39 -21.73 19.53
N SER A 422 4.18 -22.63 18.96
CA SER A 422 5.45 -22.29 18.31
C SER A 422 5.24 -21.33 17.13
N TRP A 423 4.20 -21.55 16.33
CA TRP A 423 3.77 -20.65 15.26
C TRP A 423 3.32 -19.27 15.78
N THR A 424 2.60 -19.21 16.90
CA THR A 424 2.26 -17.94 17.55
C THR A 424 3.49 -17.19 18.05
N ASP A 425 4.42 -17.88 18.72
CA ASP A 425 5.66 -17.28 19.21
C ASP A 425 6.52 -16.77 18.03
N GLN A 426 6.64 -17.57 16.97
CA GLN A 426 7.33 -17.24 15.73
C GLN A 426 6.75 -15.96 15.09
N VAL A 427 5.44 -15.90 14.83
CA VAL A 427 4.79 -14.71 14.23
C VAL A 427 4.99 -13.46 15.08
N ASN A 428 4.86 -13.57 16.42
CA ASN A 428 5.05 -12.43 17.32
C ASN A 428 6.52 -11.96 17.40
N SER A 429 7.49 -12.84 17.16
CA SER A 429 8.94 -12.53 17.15
C SER A 429 9.52 -12.17 15.77
N GLY A 430 8.77 -12.46 14.69
CA GLY A 430 9.15 -12.14 13.31
C GLY A 430 8.87 -10.69 12.89
N SER A 431 8.20 -9.88 13.72
CA SER A 431 8.02 -8.45 13.47
C SER A 431 9.25 -7.66 13.95
N PRO A 432 9.73 -6.63 13.22
CA PRO A 432 10.77 -5.73 13.72
C PRO A 432 10.23 -4.96 14.93
N ILE A 433 10.73 -5.30 16.12
CA ILE A 433 10.10 -4.97 17.41
C ILE A 433 10.14 -3.46 17.70
N PHE A 434 9.11 -2.74 17.28
CA PHE A 434 8.89 -1.36 17.73
C PHE A 434 8.25 -1.36 19.12
N ASN A 435 9.09 -1.41 20.17
CA ASN A 435 8.65 -1.41 21.55
C ASN A 435 8.08 -0.04 21.97
N THR A 436 6.79 0.18 21.71
CA THR A 436 6.05 1.41 22.04
C THR A 436 6.09 1.82 23.51
N ARG A 437 6.52 0.94 24.43
CA ARG A 437 6.70 1.28 25.86
C ARG A 437 7.94 2.15 26.09
N GLN A 438 8.93 2.10 25.21
CA GLN A 438 10.04 3.05 25.17
C GLN A 438 9.72 4.17 24.18
N GLY A 439 8.75 5.02 24.54
CA GLY A 439 8.49 6.26 23.80
C GLY A 439 9.78 7.08 23.72
N LEU A 440 10.22 7.41 22.51
CA LEU A 440 11.51 8.05 22.26
C LEU A 440 11.49 9.49 22.83
N MET A 441 12.01 9.66 24.05
CA MET A 441 12.06 10.93 24.80
C MET A 441 13.18 11.86 24.28
N VAL A 442 13.25 12.03 22.96
CA VAL A 442 14.16 12.97 22.29
C VAL A 442 13.57 14.39 22.30
N PRO A 443 14.36 15.44 22.60
CA PRO A 443 13.88 16.82 22.72
C PRO A 443 13.70 17.51 21.35
N ILE A 444 13.13 16.81 20.37
CA ILE A 444 12.84 17.33 19.03
C ILE A 444 11.56 18.18 19.10
N LYS A 445 11.67 19.47 18.76
CA LYS A 445 10.52 20.39 18.73
C LYS A 445 9.95 20.59 17.31
N HIS A 446 10.80 20.47 16.30
CA HIS A 446 10.45 20.69 14.89
C HIS A 446 11.03 19.56 14.04
N ILE A 447 10.18 18.96 13.21
CA ILE A 447 10.51 17.93 12.23
C ILE A 447 10.31 18.53 10.83
N PHE A 448 11.33 18.41 9.99
CA PHE A 448 11.23 18.68 8.57
C PHE A 448 11.24 17.32 7.87
N TYR A 449 10.06 16.89 7.43
CA TYR A 449 9.87 15.61 6.76
C TYR A 449 9.84 15.86 5.25
N ILE A 450 10.93 15.52 4.58
CA ILE A 450 11.11 15.76 3.15
C ILE A 450 10.88 14.45 2.40
N VAL A 451 9.88 14.44 1.53
CA VAL A 451 9.57 13.33 0.62
C VAL A 451 10.18 13.62 -0.73
N LYS A 452 11.18 12.82 -1.12
CA LYS A 452 11.86 12.88 -2.42
C LYS A 452 11.53 11.65 -3.26
N GLU A 453 10.82 11.82 -4.37
CA GLU A 453 10.82 10.84 -5.46
C GLU A 453 12.01 11.13 -6.41
N ASN A 454 12.24 10.43 -7.51
CA ASN A 454 11.92 9.04 -7.76
C ASN A 454 13.22 8.29 -8.08
N ARG A 455 14.07 8.16 -7.06
CA ARG A 455 15.47 7.69 -7.15
C ARG A 455 15.79 6.80 -5.96
N THR A 456 16.73 5.87 -6.07
CA THR A 456 17.20 5.06 -4.92
C THR A 456 18.18 5.84 -4.03
N TYR A 457 18.42 5.34 -2.81
CA TYR A 457 19.46 5.88 -1.92
C TYR A 457 20.81 5.95 -2.64
N ASP A 458 21.27 4.83 -3.19
CA ASP A 458 22.58 4.74 -3.85
C ASP A 458 22.69 5.61 -5.11
N GLN A 459 21.57 5.82 -5.82
CA GLN A 459 21.52 6.70 -6.99
C GLN A 459 21.85 8.16 -6.68
N VAL A 460 21.68 8.60 -5.43
CA VAL A 460 21.79 10.00 -4.98
C VAL A 460 22.84 10.19 -3.87
N LEU A 461 23.15 9.15 -3.09
CA LEU A 461 24.04 9.19 -1.92
C LEU A 461 24.97 7.96 -1.84
N GLY A 462 25.08 7.15 -2.90
CA GLY A 462 26.00 6.00 -2.92
C GLY A 462 27.47 6.42 -2.79
N ASP A 463 27.82 7.58 -3.33
CA ASP A 463 29.11 8.25 -3.29
C ASP A 463 29.38 9.07 -2.01
N LEU A 464 28.40 9.17 -1.10
CA LEU A 464 28.49 9.97 0.14
C LEU A 464 29.69 9.59 1.04
N GLY A 465 30.14 8.33 0.98
CA GLY A 465 31.25 7.79 1.79
C GLY A 465 30.88 7.53 3.26
N LYS A 466 29.59 7.51 3.59
CA LYS A 466 29.04 7.32 4.94
C LYS A 466 27.75 6.51 4.84
N GLY A 467 27.63 5.45 5.64
CA GLY A 467 26.53 4.49 5.56
C GLY A 467 26.73 3.41 4.48
N ASN A 468 25.74 2.53 4.34
CA ASN A 468 25.71 1.36 3.46
C ASN A 468 25.29 1.73 2.03
N GLY A 469 26.10 2.53 1.32
CA GLY A 469 25.88 2.89 -0.09
C GLY A 469 26.91 2.27 -1.03
N ASP A 470 26.51 1.94 -2.27
CA ASP A 470 27.45 1.57 -3.35
C ASP A 470 27.64 2.71 -4.38
N PRO A 471 28.82 3.37 -4.43
CA PRO A 471 29.13 4.42 -5.42
C PRO A 471 29.00 3.97 -6.89
N LYS A 472 28.99 2.66 -7.18
CA LYS A 472 28.79 2.12 -8.54
C LYS A 472 27.35 2.27 -9.04
N LEU A 473 26.40 2.54 -8.15
CA LEU A 473 24.98 2.69 -8.43
C LEU A 473 24.55 4.17 -8.53
N THR A 474 25.46 5.10 -8.21
CA THR A 474 25.23 6.54 -8.22
C THR A 474 25.02 7.07 -9.64
N LEU A 475 23.97 7.87 -9.79
CA LEU A 475 23.60 8.55 -11.04
C LEU A 475 23.54 10.08 -10.89
N PHE A 476 23.46 10.57 -9.65
CA PHE A 476 23.28 11.98 -9.29
C PHE A 476 24.25 12.34 -8.16
N ASP A 477 25.55 12.23 -8.46
CA ASP A 477 26.67 12.49 -7.53
C ASP A 477 26.65 13.90 -6.90
N GLU A 478 27.58 14.17 -5.99
CA GLU A 478 27.69 15.46 -5.28
C GLU A 478 27.81 16.71 -6.21
N SER A 479 28.18 16.56 -7.50
CA SER A 479 28.13 17.66 -8.48
C SER A 479 26.73 17.94 -9.03
N VAL A 480 25.82 16.97 -8.93
CA VAL A 480 24.40 17.08 -9.33
C VAL A 480 23.51 17.36 -8.12
N THR A 481 23.80 16.78 -6.95
CA THR A 481 22.97 16.88 -5.73
C THR A 481 23.72 17.43 -4.51
N PRO A 482 24.46 18.56 -4.64
CA PRO A 482 25.32 19.07 -3.57
C PRO A 482 24.56 19.38 -2.27
N VAL A 483 23.31 19.84 -2.36
CA VAL A 483 22.48 20.15 -1.18
C VAL A 483 22.08 18.88 -0.44
N GLN A 484 21.73 17.81 -1.15
CA GLN A 484 21.34 16.52 -0.54
C GLN A 484 22.55 15.87 0.13
N HIS A 485 23.71 15.91 -0.53
CA HIS A 485 24.99 15.50 0.03
C HIS A 485 25.37 16.31 1.28
N GLN A 486 25.32 17.63 1.22
CA GLN A 486 25.61 18.50 2.37
C GLN A 486 24.72 18.16 3.57
N LEU A 487 23.40 18.02 3.36
CA LEU A 487 22.46 17.63 4.42
C LEU A 487 22.80 16.23 5.01
N ALA A 488 23.17 15.26 4.17
CA ALA A 488 23.56 13.93 4.64
C ALA A 488 24.93 13.91 5.36
N ARG A 489 25.84 14.84 5.05
CA ARG A 489 27.11 15.05 5.76
C ARG A 489 26.87 15.74 7.12
N GLU A 490 26.10 16.84 7.15
CA GLU A 490 25.84 17.67 8.33
C GLU A 490 24.96 17.01 9.40
N PHE A 491 23.95 16.25 8.99
CA PHE A 491 23.00 15.61 9.90
C PHE A 491 23.31 14.12 10.11
N VAL A 492 22.47 13.45 10.93
CA VAL A 492 22.57 12.01 11.16
C VAL A 492 22.10 11.27 9.90
N THR A 493 23.04 10.67 9.17
CA THR A 493 22.72 9.69 8.13
C THR A 493 22.22 8.43 8.82
N ILE A 494 21.05 7.95 8.41
CA ILE A 494 20.52 6.64 8.80
C ILE A 494 20.16 5.96 7.48
N ASP A 495 20.70 4.77 7.27
CA ASP A 495 20.55 3.96 6.08
C ASP A 495 19.66 2.73 6.37
N ASN A 496 19.54 1.82 5.40
CA ASN A 496 18.75 0.59 5.51
C ASN A 496 17.27 0.80 5.93
N PHE A 497 16.74 2.03 5.76
CA PHE A 497 15.33 2.32 5.96
C PHE A 497 14.48 1.67 4.87
N PHE A 498 13.73 0.65 5.27
CA PHE A 498 12.84 -0.07 4.37
C PHE A 498 11.48 0.60 4.23
N ALA A 499 11.01 0.75 2.98
CA ALA A 499 9.66 1.22 2.66
C ALA A 499 8.76 0.05 2.25
N ASN A 500 7.59 -0.08 2.89
CA ASN A 500 6.63 -1.17 2.63
C ASN A 500 5.89 -1.06 1.28
N GLY A 501 5.78 0.14 0.73
CA GLY A 501 5.10 0.37 -0.53
C GLY A 501 6.05 0.22 -1.71
N GLU A 502 5.71 -0.64 -2.67
CA GLU A 502 6.24 -0.61 -4.03
C GLU A 502 5.58 0.54 -4.82
N ILE A 503 6.27 1.17 -5.78
CA ILE A 503 5.80 2.32 -6.60
C ILE A 503 5.33 3.60 -5.86
N SER A 504 5.37 4.74 -6.57
CA SER A 504 4.99 6.09 -6.10
C SER A 504 3.67 6.11 -5.32
N VAL A 505 2.66 5.44 -5.86
CA VAL A 505 1.30 5.37 -5.32
C VAL A 505 1.26 4.79 -3.90
N LEU A 506 1.93 3.65 -3.67
CA LEU A 506 1.98 3.06 -2.33
C LEU A 506 2.96 3.86 -1.46
N GLY A 507 4.05 4.37 -2.02
CA GLY A 507 5.00 5.27 -1.34
C GLY A 507 4.31 6.46 -0.65
N HIS A 508 3.58 7.29 -1.40
CA HIS A 508 2.81 8.42 -0.86
C HIS A 508 1.76 7.97 0.17
N THR A 509 1.13 6.82 -0.06
CA THR A 509 0.18 6.25 0.89
C THR A 509 0.88 5.89 2.22
N PHE A 510 2.07 5.28 2.18
CA PHE A 510 2.86 5.00 3.38
C PHE A 510 3.44 6.26 4.05
N THR A 511 3.92 7.28 3.31
CA THR A 511 4.44 8.52 3.93
C THR A 511 3.36 9.36 4.61
N THR A 512 2.10 9.26 4.15
CA THR A 512 0.98 10.04 4.69
C THR A 512 0.17 9.32 5.77
N SER A 513 0.10 7.98 5.75
CA SER A 513 -0.71 7.20 6.72
C SER A 513 -0.04 5.95 7.32
N GLY A 514 1.09 5.49 6.78
CA GLY A 514 1.70 4.22 7.18
C GLY A 514 0.93 2.96 6.73
N TYR A 515 -0.14 3.08 5.94
CA TYR A 515 -1.00 1.96 5.52
C TYR A 515 -1.50 2.11 4.09
N ALA A 516 -1.11 1.19 3.20
CA ALA A 516 -1.74 1.00 1.89
C ALA A 516 -2.81 -0.09 1.94
N SER A 517 -4.02 0.22 1.47
CA SER A 517 -5.12 -0.76 1.45
C SER A 517 -4.96 -1.77 0.30
N PRO A 518 -5.50 -3.00 0.43
CA PRO A 518 -5.43 -4.00 -0.65
C PRO A 518 -6.02 -3.53 -1.98
N PHE A 519 -6.97 -2.58 -1.95
CA PHE A 519 -7.54 -2.01 -3.17
C PHE A 519 -6.55 -1.06 -3.88
N VAL A 520 -5.75 -0.30 -3.13
CA VAL A 520 -4.72 0.60 -3.67
C VAL A 520 -3.51 -0.20 -4.18
N GLU A 521 -3.10 -1.24 -3.44
CA GLU A 521 -2.10 -2.24 -3.85
C GLU A 521 -2.44 -2.89 -5.21
N TRP A 522 -3.66 -3.41 -5.35
CA TRP A 522 -4.15 -3.98 -6.60
C TRP A 522 -4.27 -2.94 -7.73
N LEU A 523 -4.95 -1.81 -7.47
CA LEU A 523 -5.24 -0.82 -8.51
C LEU A 523 -3.96 -0.14 -9.04
N GLY A 524 -2.97 0.09 -8.17
CA GLY A 524 -1.66 0.58 -8.57
C GLY A 524 -0.96 -0.36 -9.56
N ASN A 525 -1.03 -1.68 -9.34
CA ASN A 525 -0.45 -2.69 -10.22
C ASN A 525 -1.12 -2.72 -11.61
N GLU A 526 -2.46 -2.75 -11.68
CA GLU A 526 -3.19 -2.72 -12.96
C GLU A 526 -3.00 -1.38 -13.70
N SER A 527 -2.88 -0.25 -12.97
CA SER A 527 -2.62 1.06 -13.56
C SER A 527 -1.21 1.18 -14.15
N TYR A 528 -0.19 0.74 -13.41
CA TYR A 528 1.19 0.68 -13.94
C TYR A 528 1.33 -0.33 -15.09
N SER A 529 0.39 -1.27 -15.25
CA SER A 529 0.31 -2.21 -16.39
C SER A 529 -0.25 -1.59 -17.68
N ASP A 530 -0.50 -0.27 -17.72
CA ASP A 530 -1.12 0.48 -18.82
C ASP A 530 -2.62 0.16 -19.07
N ARG A 531 -3.26 -0.61 -18.16
CA ARG A 531 -4.67 -1.03 -18.25
C ARG A 531 -5.64 0.03 -17.72
N TRP A 532 -5.25 0.74 -16.68
CA TRP A 532 -6.04 1.81 -16.05
C TRP A 532 -5.28 3.14 -16.01
N LYS A 533 -5.89 4.21 -16.52
CA LYS A 533 -5.23 5.52 -16.68
C LYS A 533 -5.82 6.67 -15.85
N GLY A 534 -7.00 6.51 -15.24
CA GLY A 534 -7.64 7.55 -14.44
C GLY A 534 -7.17 7.56 -12.97
N TYR A 535 -5.93 7.97 -12.73
CA TYR A 535 -5.22 7.92 -11.43
C TYR A 535 -6.04 8.40 -10.21
N PRO A 536 -6.56 7.51 -9.33
CA PRO A 536 -7.36 7.87 -8.18
C PRO A 536 -6.67 7.43 -6.89
N TYR A 537 -5.70 8.18 -6.37
CA TYR A 537 -4.88 7.75 -5.22
C TYR A 537 -4.73 8.90 -4.23
N GLY A 538 -5.26 8.75 -3.01
CA GLY A 538 -5.39 9.84 -2.03
C GLY A 538 -6.39 10.93 -2.39
N THR A 539 -6.73 11.06 -3.67
CA THR A 539 -7.68 12.04 -4.20
C THR A 539 -9.14 11.59 -4.03
N VAL A 540 -9.43 10.31 -4.28
CA VAL A 540 -10.79 9.75 -4.32
C VAL A 540 -11.08 8.95 -3.04
N PRO A 541 -12.25 9.09 -2.39
CA PRO A 541 -12.50 8.43 -1.09
C PRO A 541 -12.34 6.91 -1.03
N ALA A 542 -12.58 6.18 -2.14
CA ALA A 542 -12.32 4.74 -2.22
C ALA A 542 -10.83 4.35 -2.06
N THR A 543 -9.90 5.29 -2.20
CA THR A 543 -8.45 5.08 -2.05
C THR A 543 -7.85 5.89 -0.90
N MET A 544 -8.69 6.35 0.03
CA MET A 544 -8.24 6.99 1.26
C MET A 544 -7.92 5.97 2.36
N SER A 545 -6.91 6.28 3.15
CA SER A 545 -6.54 5.58 4.39
C SER A 545 -7.58 5.87 5.50
N PRO A 546 -7.84 4.96 6.45
CA PRO A 546 -8.70 5.22 7.61
C PRO A 546 -8.24 6.38 8.51
N VAL A 547 -6.93 6.60 8.59
CA VAL A 547 -6.27 7.62 9.42
C VAL A 547 -5.07 8.15 8.63
N TYR A 548 -4.80 9.45 8.76
CA TYR A 548 -3.61 10.11 8.24
C TYR A 548 -2.80 10.78 9.35
N ILE A 549 -1.53 11.08 9.07
CA ILE A 549 -0.62 11.73 10.03
C ILE A 549 -1.19 13.06 10.55
N TRP A 550 -1.81 13.88 9.70
CA TRP A 550 -2.45 15.15 10.10
C TRP A 550 -3.59 14.95 11.10
N ASP A 551 -4.40 13.91 10.94
CA ASP A 551 -5.51 13.64 11.87
C ASP A 551 -4.99 13.27 13.28
N ILE A 552 -3.88 12.53 13.36
CA ILE A 552 -3.20 12.22 14.63
C ILE A 552 -2.60 13.50 15.24
N LEU A 553 -2.05 14.41 14.41
CA LEU A 553 -1.49 15.67 14.88
C LEU A 553 -2.56 16.60 15.44
N ASP A 554 -3.77 16.65 14.86
CA ASP A 554 -4.92 17.39 15.41
C ASP A 554 -5.36 16.86 16.78
N ASP A 555 -5.53 15.54 16.90
CA ASP A 555 -5.91 14.88 18.15
C ASP A 555 -4.88 15.14 19.26
N LYS A 556 -3.61 15.32 18.90
CA LYS A 556 -2.52 15.73 19.82
C LYS A 556 -2.32 17.24 19.92
N ARG A 557 -3.03 18.06 19.13
CA ARG A 557 -2.88 19.53 19.02
C ARG A 557 -1.45 19.98 18.68
N ILE A 558 -0.79 19.24 17.80
CA ILE A 558 0.56 19.52 17.29
C ILE A 558 0.38 20.31 15.98
N ASP A 559 1.00 21.48 15.86
CA ASP A 559 0.81 22.32 14.67
C ASP A 559 1.69 21.85 13.51
N TYR A 560 1.17 21.89 12.29
CA TYR A 560 1.83 21.36 11.09
C TYR A 560 1.62 22.25 9.86
N ARG A 561 2.48 22.14 8.86
CA ARG A 561 2.27 22.68 7.51
C ARG A 561 2.57 21.62 6.46
N ILE A 562 1.74 21.57 5.43
CA ILE A 562 1.77 20.60 4.34
C ILE A 562 2.08 21.33 3.04
N TYR A 563 3.24 21.05 2.45
CA TYR A 563 3.71 21.69 1.23
C TYR A 563 3.62 20.71 0.06
N GLY A 564 2.58 20.88 -0.76
CA GLY A 564 2.39 20.16 -2.03
C GLY A 564 1.62 18.84 -1.95
N GLU A 565 1.49 18.21 -0.79
CA GLU A 565 0.89 16.88 -0.67
C GLU A 565 -0.63 16.89 -0.96
N ASN A 566 -1.00 16.35 -2.12
CA ASN A 566 -2.39 16.29 -2.58
C ASN A 566 -3.27 15.40 -1.72
N TYR A 567 -2.69 14.39 -1.05
CA TYR A 567 -3.44 13.55 -0.12
C TYR A 567 -4.08 14.41 0.98
N PHE A 568 -3.41 15.46 1.47
CA PHE A 568 -4.02 16.40 2.43
C PHE A 568 -5.20 17.17 1.83
N LEU A 569 -5.01 17.79 0.65
CA LEU A 569 -6.05 18.60 0.00
C LEU A 569 -7.39 17.86 -0.10
N PHE A 570 -7.35 16.61 -0.57
CA PHE A 570 -8.58 15.87 -0.82
C PHE A 570 -9.11 15.11 0.40
N THR A 571 -8.24 14.44 1.18
CA THR A 571 -8.69 13.66 2.35
C THR A 571 -9.27 14.55 3.44
N ARG A 572 -8.60 15.66 3.76
CA ARG A 572 -9.02 16.56 4.85
C ARG A 572 -10.30 17.28 4.50
N ALA A 573 -10.43 17.74 3.26
CA ALA A 573 -11.68 18.33 2.78
C ALA A 573 -12.83 17.30 2.82
N TYR A 574 -12.64 16.07 2.31
CA TYR A 574 -13.66 15.02 2.37
C TYR A 574 -14.08 14.69 3.82
N ARG A 575 -13.11 14.57 4.73
CA ARG A 575 -13.35 14.30 6.15
C ARG A 575 -14.22 15.38 6.81
N ILE A 576 -14.05 16.66 6.44
CA ILE A 576 -14.93 17.76 6.90
C ILE A 576 -16.38 17.55 6.42
N PHE A 577 -16.61 17.11 5.17
CA PHE A 577 -17.96 16.80 4.68
C PHE A 577 -18.58 15.60 5.40
N VAL A 578 -17.83 14.50 5.52
CA VAL A 578 -18.30 13.25 6.13
C VAL A 578 -18.67 13.44 7.60
N GLU A 579 -17.84 14.10 8.38
CA GLU A 579 -18.13 14.34 9.81
C GLU A 579 -19.25 15.37 10.03
N ARG A 580 -19.41 16.36 9.13
CA ARG A 580 -20.45 17.41 9.30
C ARG A 580 -21.84 16.98 8.83
N TYR A 581 -21.92 16.15 7.79
CA TYR A 581 -23.16 15.84 7.06
C TYR A 581 -23.41 14.35 6.78
N GLY A 582 -22.43 13.47 7.06
CA GLY A 582 -22.44 12.07 6.65
C GLY A 582 -22.01 11.86 5.19
N PRO A 583 -21.48 10.67 4.85
CA PRO A 583 -20.92 10.37 3.52
C PRO A 583 -21.98 10.35 2.41
N ASN A 584 -23.26 10.14 2.77
CA ASN A 584 -24.38 10.07 1.85
C ASN A 584 -25.03 11.45 1.57
N SER A 585 -24.51 12.54 2.13
CA SER A 585 -25.03 13.89 1.88
C SER A 585 -24.84 14.32 0.42
N GLU A 586 -25.60 15.34 -0.03
CA GLU A 586 -25.38 15.95 -1.36
C GLU A 586 -23.97 16.55 -1.45
N ALA A 587 -23.51 17.20 -0.37
CA ALA A 587 -22.22 17.86 -0.32
C ALA A 587 -21.05 16.86 -0.38
N ALA A 588 -21.10 15.76 0.38
CA ALA A 588 -20.08 14.71 0.34
C ALA A 588 -20.04 14.01 -1.03
N ARG A 589 -21.20 13.76 -1.66
CA ARG A 589 -21.27 13.16 -3.01
C ARG A 589 -20.76 14.09 -4.11
N LYS A 590 -21.10 15.39 -4.07
CA LYS A 590 -20.51 16.38 -4.99
C LYS A 590 -18.99 16.47 -4.85
N PHE A 591 -18.47 16.43 -3.63
CA PHE A 591 -17.03 16.36 -3.42
C PHE A 591 -16.44 15.09 -4.04
N TYR A 592 -17.09 13.93 -3.83
CA TYR A 592 -16.70 12.67 -4.47
C TYR A 592 -16.64 12.81 -6.00
N ASP A 593 -17.73 13.25 -6.64
CA ASP A 593 -17.82 13.45 -8.09
C ASP A 593 -16.74 14.43 -8.60
N LYS A 594 -16.48 15.50 -7.85
CA LYS A 594 -15.43 16.49 -8.15
C LYS A 594 -14.02 15.89 -8.06
N THR A 595 -13.74 15.03 -7.07
CA THR A 595 -12.45 14.32 -6.98
C THR A 595 -12.28 13.26 -8.06
N ILE A 596 -13.34 12.56 -8.45
CA ILE A 596 -13.35 11.64 -9.60
C ILE A 596 -13.04 12.40 -10.90
N ALA A 597 -13.63 13.58 -11.09
CA ALA A 597 -13.36 14.42 -12.26
C ALA A 597 -11.92 14.97 -12.27
N ALA A 598 -11.39 15.41 -11.13
CA ALA A 598 -10.00 15.86 -10.99
C ALA A 598 -8.99 14.73 -11.26
N ALA A 599 -9.23 13.55 -10.67
CA ALA A 599 -8.45 12.33 -10.90
C ALA A 599 -8.43 11.91 -12.38
N ALA A 600 -9.58 11.95 -13.05
CA ALA A 600 -9.70 11.63 -14.47
C ALA A 600 -9.08 12.69 -15.41
N ALA A 601 -8.85 13.92 -14.92
CA ALA A 601 -8.18 15.00 -15.63
C ALA A 601 -6.67 15.11 -15.28
N GLU A 602 -6.15 14.20 -14.45
CA GLU A 602 -4.78 14.23 -13.89
C GLU A 602 -4.45 15.52 -13.09
N ASP A 603 -5.46 16.21 -12.53
CA ASP A 603 -5.23 17.40 -11.69
C ASP A 603 -4.60 17.02 -10.34
N ARG A 604 -3.30 17.29 -10.22
CA ARG A 604 -2.51 17.09 -9.00
C ARG A 604 -2.45 18.37 -8.17
N GLY A 605 -3.62 18.93 -7.86
CA GLY A 605 -3.78 20.14 -7.03
C GLY A 605 -3.46 21.46 -7.74
N ASN A 606 -3.34 21.45 -9.08
CA ASN A 606 -3.13 22.66 -9.86
C ASN A 606 -4.37 23.57 -9.85
N GLU A 607 -5.58 23.00 -9.85
CA GLU A 607 -6.81 23.80 -9.67
C GLU A 607 -6.80 24.59 -8.35
N PHE A 608 -6.34 23.98 -7.26
CA PHE A 608 -6.21 24.65 -5.96
C PHE A 608 -5.09 25.71 -5.98
N TYR A 609 -3.91 25.39 -6.52
CA TYR A 609 -2.82 26.36 -6.64
C TYR A 609 -3.24 27.60 -7.46
N GLU A 610 -3.89 27.41 -8.61
CA GLU A 610 -4.31 28.49 -9.49
C GLU A 610 -5.37 29.42 -8.84
N LEU A 611 -6.29 28.88 -8.03
CA LEU A 611 -7.27 29.71 -7.30
C LEU A 611 -6.67 30.38 -6.06
N ALA A 612 -5.75 29.70 -5.35
CA ALA A 612 -5.28 30.12 -4.04
C ALA A 612 -4.11 31.11 -4.09
N LYS A 613 -3.21 31.00 -5.08
CA LYS A 613 -1.98 31.82 -5.19
C LYS A 613 -2.23 33.34 -5.13
N ALA A 614 -3.37 33.81 -5.64
CA ALA A 614 -3.76 35.22 -5.62
C ALA A 614 -4.10 35.76 -4.20
N TYR A 615 -4.22 34.86 -3.23
CA TYR A 615 -4.56 35.14 -1.83
C TYR A 615 -3.45 34.72 -0.86
N TYR A 616 -2.22 34.51 -1.34
CA TYR A 616 -1.04 34.28 -0.49
C TYR A 616 -0.87 35.44 0.53
N GLY A 617 -0.39 35.13 1.74
CA GLY A 617 -0.37 36.05 2.87
C GLY A 617 -1.69 36.15 3.66
N GLN A 618 -2.83 35.72 3.07
CA GLN A 618 -4.16 35.88 3.66
C GLN A 618 -4.65 34.63 4.42
N ALA A 619 -3.83 33.57 4.50
CA ALA A 619 -4.13 32.32 5.21
C ALA A 619 -3.06 31.95 6.28
N ASP A 620 -2.01 32.75 6.43
CA ASP A 620 -0.82 32.50 7.26
C ASP A 620 -1.09 32.28 8.76
N THR A 621 -2.32 32.57 9.21
CA THR A 621 -2.86 32.14 10.49
C THR A 621 -4.30 31.64 10.32
N ARG A 622 -4.76 30.73 11.19
CA ARG A 622 -6.16 30.27 11.25
C ARG A 622 -7.17 31.43 11.35
N SER A 623 -6.78 32.55 11.98
CA SER A 623 -7.60 33.76 12.05
C SER A 623 -7.70 34.47 10.68
N ALA A 624 -6.56 34.65 10.00
CA ALA A 624 -6.54 35.22 8.64
C ALA A 624 -7.35 34.36 7.66
N ALA A 625 -7.13 33.04 7.65
CA ALA A 625 -7.90 32.09 6.84
C ALA A 625 -9.41 32.14 7.13
N TYR A 626 -9.80 32.34 8.40
CA TYR A 626 -11.21 32.53 8.76
C TYR A 626 -11.79 33.83 8.20
N GLN A 627 -11.03 34.93 8.20
CA GLN A 627 -11.47 36.19 7.58
C GLN A 627 -11.50 36.09 6.05
N LEU A 628 -10.55 35.39 5.44
CA LEU A 628 -10.52 35.13 3.99
C LEU A 628 -11.76 34.33 3.53
N LEU A 629 -12.25 33.38 4.32
CA LEU A 629 -13.55 32.71 4.09
C LEU A 629 -14.77 33.64 4.25
N GLY A 630 -14.57 34.91 4.61
CA GLY A 630 -15.57 35.97 4.53
C GLY A 630 -15.51 36.80 3.24
N ASN A 631 -14.45 36.67 2.43
CA ASN A 631 -14.34 37.34 1.14
C ASN A 631 -15.24 36.62 0.10
N PRO A 632 -16.27 37.29 -0.47
CA PRO A 632 -17.21 36.63 -1.37
C PRO A 632 -16.56 36.08 -2.66
N GLY A 633 -15.48 36.70 -3.15
CA GLY A 633 -14.76 36.24 -4.33
C GLY A 633 -14.00 34.94 -4.08
N PHE A 634 -13.18 34.92 -3.02
CA PHE A 634 -12.47 33.70 -2.62
C PHE A 634 -13.44 32.57 -2.27
N LEU A 635 -14.49 32.86 -1.49
CA LEU A 635 -15.42 31.85 -1.01
C LEU A 635 -16.19 31.16 -2.15
N LYS A 636 -16.55 31.89 -3.21
CA LYS A 636 -17.17 31.32 -4.43
C LYS A 636 -16.22 30.38 -5.18
N LEU A 637 -14.96 30.80 -5.38
CA LEU A 637 -13.93 29.98 -6.02
C LEU A 637 -13.66 28.71 -5.21
N PHE A 638 -13.52 28.83 -3.89
CA PHE A 638 -13.29 27.71 -2.99
C PHE A 638 -14.48 26.73 -2.93
N ALA A 639 -15.72 27.23 -2.86
CA ALA A 639 -16.91 26.38 -2.93
C ALA A 639 -17.00 25.58 -4.24
N ARG A 640 -16.61 26.21 -5.37
CA ARG A 640 -16.55 25.56 -6.68
C ARG A 640 -15.46 24.50 -6.77
N PHE A 641 -14.27 24.75 -6.20
CA PHE A 641 -13.21 23.74 -6.06
C PHE A 641 -13.68 22.52 -5.26
N LEU A 642 -14.38 22.74 -4.14
CA LEU A 642 -14.88 21.66 -3.29
C LEU A 642 -16.04 20.87 -3.91
N THR A 643 -17.04 21.54 -4.50
CA THR A 643 -18.33 20.90 -4.83
C THR A 643 -18.77 21.06 -6.29
N GLY A 644 -17.92 21.60 -7.16
CA GLY A 644 -18.22 21.88 -8.57
C GLY A 644 -19.12 23.09 -8.80
N ASP A 645 -19.82 23.60 -7.77
CA ASP A 645 -20.72 24.75 -7.86
C ASP A 645 -20.61 25.69 -6.64
N GLU A 646 -21.15 26.91 -6.77
CA GLU A 646 -20.98 27.95 -5.73
C GLU A 646 -21.93 27.81 -4.52
N ARG A 647 -22.93 26.92 -4.55
CA ARG A 647 -23.98 26.87 -3.51
C ARG A 647 -23.43 26.54 -2.12
N PHE A 648 -22.32 25.81 -2.05
CA PHE A 648 -21.68 25.47 -0.77
C PHE A 648 -21.06 26.68 -0.06
N ALA A 649 -20.84 27.81 -0.75
CA ALA A 649 -20.42 29.07 -0.13
C ALA A 649 -21.40 29.51 0.96
N THR A 650 -22.71 29.31 0.75
CA THR A 650 -23.76 29.66 1.73
C THR A 650 -23.68 28.82 3.00
N ALA A 651 -23.26 27.55 2.90
CA ALA A 651 -23.06 26.70 4.07
C ALA A 651 -21.86 27.17 4.90
N ILE A 652 -20.73 27.48 4.24
CA ILE A 652 -19.52 27.99 4.90
C ILE A 652 -19.74 29.39 5.49
N SER A 653 -20.52 30.26 4.86
CA SER A 653 -20.76 31.62 5.38
C SER A 653 -21.74 31.67 6.55
N SER A 654 -22.66 30.71 6.68
CA SER A 654 -23.67 30.65 7.74
C SER A 654 -23.28 29.77 8.93
N ASP A 655 -22.49 28.71 8.74
CA ASP A 655 -22.02 27.84 9.82
C ASP A 655 -20.61 28.25 10.29
N ASN A 656 -20.54 29.01 11.39
CA ASN A 656 -19.28 29.46 12.00
C ASN A 656 -18.35 28.30 12.43
N ALA A 657 -18.88 27.11 12.75
CA ALA A 657 -18.06 25.96 13.09
C ALA A 657 -17.44 25.33 11.84
N LEU A 658 -18.23 25.17 10.78
CA LEU A 658 -17.75 24.73 9.47
C LEU A 658 -16.70 25.70 8.89
N ARG A 659 -16.93 27.01 9.01
CA ARG A 659 -15.97 28.04 8.58
C ARG A 659 -14.64 27.95 9.33
N ARG A 660 -14.65 27.62 10.63
CA ARG A 660 -13.42 27.35 11.40
C ARG A 660 -12.70 26.10 10.89
N ARG A 661 -13.43 25.02 10.57
CA ARG A 661 -12.83 23.79 10.01
C ARG A 661 -12.17 24.01 8.65
N PHE A 662 -12.78 24.81 7.78
CA PHE A 662 -12.14 25.16 6.51
C PHE A 662 -11.02 26.20 6.65
N ALA A 663 -11.10 27.12 7.63
CA ALA A 663 -10.00 28.03 7.95
C ALA A 663 -8.74 27.28 8.45
N ASP A 664 -8.95 26.26 9.26
CA ASP A 664 -7.92 25.33 9.73
C ASP A 664 -7.28 24.56 8.56
N TYR A 665 -8.10 23.93 7.72
CA TYR A 665 -7.65 23.27 6.48
C TYR A 665 -6.82 24.20 5.57
N LEU A 666 -7.27 25.44 5.34
CA LEU A 666 -6.56 26.41 4.49
C LEU A 666 -5.26 26.93 5.12
N TYR A 667 -5.21 27.08 6.45
CA TYR A 667 -3.98 27.44 7.18
C TYR A 667 -2.88 26.37 7.01
N HIS A 668 -3.27 25.10 7.05
CA HIS A 668 -2.33 23.98 6.99
C HIS A 668 -1.69 23.75 5.61
N TYR A 669 -2.20 24.35 4.53
CA TYR A 669 -1.70 24.16 3.16
C TYR A 669 -1.35 25.50 2.48
N PRO A 670 -0.07 25.93 2.48
CA PRO A 670 0.33 27.27 2.02
C PRO A 670 0.12 27.53 0.52
N PHE A 671 -0.47 28.69 0.20
CA PHE A 671 -1.01 28.99 -1.14
C PHE A 671 0.04 29.32 -2.22
N ASN A 672 1.27 29.63 -1.84
CA ASN A 672 2.36 29.89 -2.80
C ASN A 672 3.09 28.61 -3.22
N TYR A 673 2.99 27.52 -2.46
CA TYR A 673 3.72 26.29 -2.75
C TYR A 673 3.04 25.48 -3.85
N ARG A 674 3.75 25.22 -4.94
CA ARG A 674 3.23 24.40 -6.04
C ARG A 674 3.40 22.91 -5.74
N SER A 675 2.32 22.16 -5.93
CA SER A 675 2.31 20.69 -5.91
C SER A 675 3.08 20.10 -7.11
N TRP A 676 2.71 18.90 -7.54
CA TRP A 676 3.34 18.19 -8.65
C TRP A 676 3.26 18.99 -9.97
N ASP A 677 4.42 19.42 -10.45
CA ASP A 677 4.61 20.06 -11.75
C ASP A 677 6.08 19.94 -12.12
N LEU A 678 6.39 19.17 -13.17
CA LEU A 678 7.77 18.90 -13.59
C LEU A 678 8.43 20.07 -14.35
N LYS A 679 7.68 21.15 -14.60
CA LYS A 679 8.19 22.39 -15.23
C LYS A 679 8.60 23.44 -14.20
N TYR A 680 8.49 23.12 -12.92
CA TYR A 680 8.79 23.98 -11.78
C TYR A 680 9.84 23.26 -10.92
N SER A 681 10.96 23.91 -10.61
CA SER A 681 12.12 23.25 -9.99
C SER A 681 11.87 22.95 -8.50
N ASP A 682 12.66 22.04 -7.91
CA ASP A 682 12.66 21.88 -6.45
C ASP A 682 13.31 23.08 -5.75
N LEU A 683 14.22 23.81 -6.39
CA LEU A 683 14.75 25.06 -5.82
C LEU A 683 13.66 26.14 -5.71
N ASP A 684 12.80 26.30 -6.72
CA ASP A 684 11.66 27.21 -6.65
C ASP A 684 10.67 26.79 -5.56
N ARG A 685 10.39 25.48 -5.40
CA ARG A 685 9.62 24.96 -4.26
C ARG A 685 10.26 25.29 -2.92
N VAL A 686 11.57 25.11 -2.78
CA VAL A 686 12.31 25.48 -1.55
C VAL A 686 12.29 26.99 -1.32
N HIS A 687 12.35 27.82 -2.37
CA HIS A 687 12.19 29.27 -2.26
C HIS A 687 10.78 29.66 -1.77
N GLU A 688 9.71 29.03 -2.28
CA GLU A 688 8.35 29.29 -1.81
C GLU A 688 8.09 28.78 -0.39
N TRP A 689 8.59 27.58 -0.05
CA TRP A 689 8.58 27.07 1.33
C TRP A 689 9.29 28.05 2.29
N LYS A 690 10.47 28.55 1.91
CA LYS A 690 11.26 29.46 2.73
C LYS A 690 10.52 30.77 3.05
N LYS A 691 9.71 31.30 2.12
CA LYS A 691 8.91 32.53 2.36
C LYS A 691 7.85 32.35 3.44
N ASP A 692 7.13 31.22 3.43
CA ASP A 692 6.13 30.87 4.46
C ASP A 692 6.80 30.49 5.79
N PHE A 693 7.92 29.74 5.76
CA PHE A 693 8.71 29.41 6.94
C PHE A 693 9.27 30.67 7.64
N GLU A 694 9.77 31.64 6.89
CA GLU A 694 10.14 32.95 7.45
C GLU A 694 8.94 33.74 7.97
N ALA A 695 7.74 33.59 7.38
CA ALA A 695 6.51 34.18 7.91
C ALA A 695 6.14 33.56 9.25
N GLN A 696 6.20 32.24 9.37
CA GLN A 696 6.02 31.51 10.64
C GLN A 696 7.02 31.97 11.72
N ILE A 697 8.28 32.18 11.37
CA ILE A 697 9.30 32.76 12.28
C ILE A 697 8.91 34.17 12.72
N ARG A 698 8.55 35.07 11.78
CA ARG A 698 8.10 36.44 12.09
C ARG A 698 6.84 36.48 12.98
N LEU A 699 5.94 35.51 12.81
CA LEU A 699 4.72 35.35 13.61
C LEU A 699 4.96 34.65 14.96
N GLY A 700 6.16 34.14 15.22
CA GLY A 700 6.51 33.40 16.44
C GLY A 700 5.91 31.98 16.53
N ASN A 701 5.24 31.51 15.47
CA ASN A 701 4.57 30.20 15.42
C ASN A 701 5.09 29.37 14.24
N VAL A 702 6.27 28.77 14.44
CA VAL A 702 6.80 27.72 13.57
C VAL A 702 6.13 26.40 13.91
N ALA A 703 5.54 25.76 12.90
CA ALA A 703 4.91 24.45 13.02
C ALA A 703 5.88 23.36 13.49
N GLN A 704 5.40 22.41 14.28
CA GLN A 704 6.18 21.28 14.77
C GLN A 704 6.44 20.21 13.69
N LEU A 705 5.56 20.08 12.68
CA LEU A 705 5.84 19.29 11.47
C LEU A 705 5.77 20.18 10.22
N ASN A 706 6.76 20.05 9.35
CA ASN A 706 6.73 20.57 7.99
C ASN A 706 6.89 19.37 7.04
N TYR A 707 5.79 18.97 6.37
CA TYR A 707 5.81 17.91 5.35
C TYR A 707 6.05 18.55 3.99
N ILE A 708 7.16 18.23 3.32
CA ILE A 708 7.61 18.90 2.09
C ILE A 708 7.75 17.86 0.98
N TRP A 709 6.91 17.95 -0.06
CA TRP A 709 7.04 17.09 -1.24
C TRP A 709 7.88 17.76 -2.33
N LEU A 710 8.97 17.08 -2.70
CA LEU A 710 9.89 17.45 -3.77
C LEU A 710 9.86 16.31 -4.82
N PRO A 711 9.03 16.42 -5.89
CA PRO A 711 8.75 15.28 -6.78
C PRO A 711 9.93 14.85 -7.66
N ASN A 712 10.95 15.71 -7.82
CA ASN A 712 12.11 15.46 -8.68
C ASN A 712 11.75 15.30 -10.18
N ASP A 713 12.72 15.01 -11.04
CA ASP A 713 12.55 14.96 -12.51
C ASP A 713 11.68 13.80 -13.04
N HIS A 714 11.28 12.84 -12.19
CA HIS A 714 10.56 11.61 -12.55
C HIS A 714 11.16 10.81 -13.74
N THR A 715 12.46 10.95 -14.04
CA THR A 715 13.16 10.40 -15.22
C THR A 715 12.79 11.01 -16.59
N ASP A 716 11.85 11.97 -16.64
CA ASP A 716 11.39 12.60 -17.90
C ASP A 716 12.39 13.66 -18.44
N GLY A 717 13.49 13.92 -17.72
CA GLY A 717 14.48 14.97 -18.02
C GLY A 717 15.29 14.79 -19.31
N ASN A 718 15.11 13.68 -20.02
CA ASN A 718 15.57 13.50 -21.42
C ASN A 718 14.60 14.10 -22.46
N THR A 719 13.46 14.65 -22.04
CA THR A 719 12.49 15.33 -22.90
C THR A 719 12.62 16.85 -22.78
N SER A 720 12.49 17.58 -23.89
CA SER A 720 12.46 19.05 -23.90
C SER A 720 11.11 19.65 -23.42
N LYS A 721 10.31 18.88 -22.68
CA LYS A 721 8.97 19.26 -22.19
C LYS A 721 8.92 19.61 -20.71
N ILE A 722 9.96 19.22 -19.98
CA ILE A 722 10.15 19.46 -18.53
C ILE A 722 11.58 19.95 -18.29
N LEU A 723 11.93 20.21 -17.04
CA LEU A 723 13.31 20.50 -16.64
C LEU A 723 14.16 19.21 -16.66
N ASN A 724 15.41 19.29 -17.10
CA ASN A 724 16.36 18.18 -16.97
C ASN A 724 16.78 17.99 -15.49
N PRO A 725 17.47 16.89 -15.10
CA PRO A 725 17.74 16.61 -13.69
C PRO A 725 18.52 17.72 -12.99
N PHE A 726 19.58 18.26 -13.62
CA PHE A 726 20.34 19.40 -13.10
C PHE A 726 19.42 20.61 -12.89
N GLN A 727 18.62 20.97 -13.91
CA GLN A 727 17.65 22.08 -13.83
C GLN A 727 16.55 21.87 -12.79
N PHE A 728 16.40 20.67 -12.24
CA PHE A 728 15.41 20.36 -11.21
C PHE A 728 15.96 20.57 -9.79
N VAL A 729 17.26 20.34 -9.57
CA VAL A 729 17.87 20.28 -8.22
C VAL A 729 19.07 21.20 -7.98
N ALA A 730 19.60 21.85 -9.02
CA ALA A 730 20.75 22.76 -8.98
C ALA A 730 20.42 24.16 -9.54
#